data_AF-A0A7M1TD44-F1
#
_entry.id   AF-A0A7M1TD44-F1
#
_cell.length_a   1.000
_cell.length_b   1.000
_cell.length_c   1.000
_cell.angle_alpha   90.00
_cell.angle_beta   90.00
_cell.angle_gamma   90.00
#
_symmetry.space_group_name_H-M   'P 1'
#
loop_
_entity.id
_entity.type
_entity.pdbx_description
1 polymer ?
#
loop_
_entity_poly.entity_id
_entity_poly.type
_entity_poly.pdbx_seq_one_letter_code
_entity_poly.pdbx_strand_id
1 'polypeptide(L)'
;MKFFSGICRSVLKYPLWLLYPVVWLVGCHSTSSRYTPPANPLFMQLSARQTGIDFENTVKPSAQFNVFNYRNFYNGGGVAIGDVNNDGWADIFLVGNDGKCKLYLNEKHWHFKDVTQAAGLDHIKGWCTGVAMVDINGDGLLDIYLCHSGNLPGDDRANQLFINMGVNKQGIPYFKDEAAKYGLQDKGGFTTHASFFDYDGDGDLDCFILENSFRPISSFGYDRYLLRNQRDPYGGDKLLRNDNGHFVDVNDSAHIYGSVIGFGLGVSVGDINGDMWPDIYVSNDFFERDYLYLNRQDGTFVDVMDTAMGHISLSSMGADMADLNNDGWQDIYTTDMLPEDDYRLKTTSYFDDYDVNQERLNHDFHHQYMRDMLQLNNGDTTFSEIGQLAGVYATDWSWGALAFDMNNDGWKDLFVSNGIYKNLTDQDFIGYFASDANKRRVAEQGTFNYEEFQNKISSTPIPNYAFINQHNLTFKNEAYALGLGMPGFSNGAAYGDLDNDGDLDLVVNNVNMPCFIYRNMTSEKYHKSYIRIKLKGSGMNTFGIGAKVTVYADGIMQMQQEFPQRGFESSMDPVLVFGLEHARKIDSIVVIWPDRKHEMQVLKNVAVNQTLTLYQKDAHQQFIYHPPVYHPLFANVSGSYISGNIKHQEDLSYVDFQKERLMPELLSTEGPRIATADINGDGLTDFFIGGARDDPGKIFIQLPDGHFKRITEPDLDADRHFEDIGAAFADVNHDGYPDLIVVSGGNEDDVGSPWLMPRVYLNNGKGIFKKLTDAFPADISVNASCVKVFDFNGDGYPDLFIGGRDVPGIYGADPRSYLLQNDGHGHFFDVTDRLAPGLSSIGMVTDACWTDVDGDGLKDLVVVGEWMPITIFKNEHGRFKKWIEIPHSQGWWHCIQPADVNGDGKMDFVLGNLGLNSQFKADSLHPVELYVHDFDQNGQIDCILTLYRNDGKSYPFYMKDEMYAQFPMLKKRFPKYADYAGKTIQQLFKADELKGALLKKAEYMQTALLINDGDGRFHLEALPIRAQFSPVFAILVEDLDGDGHPDIFLGGNFYGVKPQVGRYDASYGCFLKGDGKGHFTYLTPEQSGLFVRGEVRDVALIPGKNHTQYILIARNNDNALLFRRISKSTSDKKKNVSNSDR
;
A
#
# COMPACT_ATOMS: atom_id res chain seq x y z
N MET A 1 29.31 -43.03 13.68
CA MET A 1 30.38 -43.94 14.18
C MET A 1 29.72 -45.06 14.98
N LYS A 2 29.81 -46.34 14.53
CA LYS A 2 29.32 -47.62 15.15
C LYS A 2 27.90 -47.66 15.79
N PHE A 3 26.90 -48.34 15.20
CA PHE A 3 26.64 -49.81 15.11
C PHE A 3 26.01 -50.50 16.34
N PHE A 4 24.69 -50.71 16.26
CA PHE A 4 23.87 -51.90 16.57
C PHE A 4 24.21 -52.95 17.67
N SER A 5 23.12 -53.32 18.39
CA SER A 5 22.63 -54.68 18.71
C SER A 5 22.95 -55.37 20.05
N GLY A 6 21.96 -56.15 20.54
CA GLY A 6 22.11 -57.20 21.56
C GLY A 6 21.15 -57.07 22.78
N ILE A 7 20.46 -58.09 23.32
CA ILE A 7 19.67 -59.26 22.83
C ILE A 7 19.16 -60.05 24.09
N CYS A 8 17.98 -60.72 24.03
CA CYS A 8 17.46 -61.70 25.04
C CYS A 8 17.11 -61.13 26.45
N ARG A 9 16.31 -61.72 27.37
CA ARG A 9 15.39 -62.90 27.55
C ARG A 9 14.62 -62.69 28.90
N SER A 10 13.57 -63.41 29.36
CA SER A 10 12.68 -64.47 28.81
C SER A 10 11.44 -64.73 29.71
N VAL A 11 10.25 -64.88 29.11
CA VAL A 11 9.18 -65.89 29.38
C VAL A 11 8.73 -66.20 30.84
N LEU A 12 7.42 -66.04 31.18
CA LEU A 12 6.44 -67.14 31.50
C LEU A 12 5.08 -66.65 32.10
N LYS A 13 3.99 -67.33 31.68
CA LYS A 13 2.68 -67.61 32.35
C LYS A 13 1.48 -66.62 32.32
N TYR A 14 0.48 -67.02 31.50
CA TYR A 14 -0.98 -66.76 31.62
C TYR A 14 -1.66 -67.79 32.59
N PRO A 15 -2.93 -67.62 33.04
CA PRO A 15 -4.13 -68.02 32.26
C PRO A 15 -5.46 -67.21 32.44
N LEU A 16 -6.24 -67.09 31.33
CA LEU A 16 -7.72 -67.06 31.11
C LEU A 16 -8.69 -66.43 32.17
N TRP A 17 -9.81 -65.77 31.80
CA TRP A 17 -10.95 -66.27 30.99
C TRP A 17 -11.91 -65.18 30.42
N LEU A 18 -12.70 -65.59 29.40
CA LEU A 18 -13.98 -65.08 28.86
C LEU A 18 -14.01 -64.18 27.61
N LEU A 19 -15.07 -64.40 26.79
CA LEU A 19 -15.22 -64.10 25.36
C LEU A 19 -16.17 -62.91 25.05
N TYR A 20 -15.84 -62.13 23.99
CA TYR A 20 -16.63 -61.66 22.81
C TYR A 20 -18.17 -61.42 22.88
N PRO A 21 -18.81 -60.61 21.97
CA PRO A 21 -18.30 -59.93 20.75
C PRO A 21 -18.84 -58.49 20.43
N VAL A 22 -18.50 -57.96 19.23
CA VAL A 22 -19.09 -56.79 18.46
C VAL A 22 -19.00 -55.40 19.15
N VAL A 23 -18.79 -54.24 18.50
CA VAL A 23 -18.93 -53.78 17.09
C VAL A 23 -17.76 -52.86 16.71
N TRP A 24 -17.22 -52.98 15.48
CA TRP A 24 -16.39 -51.92 14.87
C TRP A 24 -17.30 -50.91 14.16
N LEU A 25 -17.42 -49.70 14.70
CA LEU A 25 -17.92 -48.54 13.97
C LEU A 25 -16.72 -47.70 13.53
N VAL A 26 -16.36 -47.81 12.26
CA VAL A 26 -15.41 -46.88 11.63
C VAL A 26 -16.16 -45.58 11.34
N GLY A 27 -16.15 -44.67 12.30
CA GLY A 27 -16.54 -43.29 12.06
C GLY A 27 -15.40 -42.57 11.35
N CYS A 28 -15.60 -42.21 10.08
CA CYS A 28 -14.81 -41.14 9.48
C CYS A 28 -15.16 -39.85 10.23
N HIS A 29 -14.25 -39.36 11.07
CA HIS A 29 -14.23 -37.98 11.48
C HIS A 29 -13.16 -37.26 10.68
N SER A 30 -13.56 -36.18 10.03
CA SER A 30 -12.64 -35.21 9.45
C SER A 30 -11.65 -34.77 10.52
N THR A 31 -10.36 -34.86 10.20
CA THR A 31 -9.30 -34.33 11.04
C THR A 31 -9.28 -32.81 10.93
N SER A 32 -10.15 -32.12 11.68
CA SER A 32 -9.80 -30.76 12.09
C SER A 32 -8.58 -30.86 13.00
N SER A 33 -7.45 -30.32 12.54
CA SER A 33 -6.28 -30.14 13.38
C SER A 33 -6.68 -29.22 14.53
N ARG A 34 -6.57 -29.69 15.77
CA ARG A 34 -6.76 -28.82 16.92
C ARG A 34 -5.60 -27.83 16.97
N TYR A 35 -5.89 -26.54 17.04
CA TYR A 35 -4.88 -25.52 17.32
C TYR A 35 -4.06 -25.94 18.54
N THR A 36 -2.74 -25.87 18.39
CA THR A 36 -1.78 -26.17 19.45
C THR A 36 -0.95 -24.91 19.62
N PRO A 37 -1.01 -24.22 20.77
CA PRO A 37 -0.18 -23.05 21.02
C PRO A 37 1.31 -23.36 20.81
N PRO A 38 2.14 -22.37 20.43
CA PRO A 38 3.59 -22.56 20.35
C PRO A 38 4.16 -22.95 21.73
N ALA A 39 5.36 -23.54 21.75
CA ALA A 39 5.94 -24.04 22.99
C ALA A 39 6.40 -22.94 23.99
N ASN A 40 6.57 -21.70 23.52
CA ASN A 40 7.07 -20.58 24.33
C ASN A 40 6.55 -19.21 23.80
N PRO A 41 5.22 -18.99 23.72
CA PRO A 41 4.62 -17.78 23.13
C PRO A 41 5.02 -16.52 23.88
N LEU A 42 5.19 -15.40 23.18
CA LEU A 42 5.33 -14.09 23.84
C LEU A 42 4.03 -13.72 24.58
N PHE A 43 2.90 -13.86 23.90
CA PHE A 43 1.56 -13.66 24.43
C PHE A 43 0.98 -14.97 24.96
N MET A 44 0.92 -15.12 26.28
CA MET A 44 0.29 -16.25 26.94
C MET A 44 -1.22 -16.01 27.08
N GLN A 45 -2.01 -16.73 26.28
CA GLN A 45 -3.47 -16.73 26.42
C GLN A 45 -3.88 -17.30 27.79
N LEU A 46 -4.72 -16.57 28.52
CA LEU A 46 -5.21 -16.95 29.83
C LEU A 46 -6.64 -17.50 29.75
N SER A 47 -6.94 -18.51 30.57
CA SER A 47 -8.29 -19.08 30.66
C SER A 47 -9.19 -18.27 31.60
N ALA A 48 -10.50 -18.32 31.37
CA ALA A 48 -11.54 -17.77 32.25
C ALA A 48 -11.41 -18.19 33.73
N ARG A 49 -10.78 -19.36 34.00
CA ARG A 49 -10.52 -19.84 35.36
C ARG A 49 -9.35 -19.12 36.05
N GLN A 50 -8.38 -18.62 35.28
CA GLN A 50 -7.30 -17.76 35.78
C GLN A 50 -7.84 -16.33 35.94
N THR A 51 -8.42 -15.79 34.87
CA THR A 51 -8.82 -14.38 34.80
C THR A 51 -10.07 -14.05 35.59
N GLY A 52 -11.03 -14.96 35.75
CA GLY A 52 -12.38 -14.62 36.22
C GLY A 52 -13.26 -13.99 35.12
N ILE A 53 -12.74 -13.81 33.91
CA ILE A 53 -13.46 -13.28 32.74
C ILE A 53 -14.02 -14.46 31.93
N ASP A 54 -15.34 -14.63 31.99
CA ASP A 54 -16.12 -15.67 31.33
C ASP A 54 -16.97 -15.15 30.16
N PHE A 55 -16.61 -13.97 29.65
CA PHE A 55 -17.41 -13.22 28.67
C PHE A 55 -17.42 -13.88 27.27
N GLU A 56 -18.58 -13.83 26.62
CA GLU A 56 -18.83 -14.23 25.24
C GLU A 56 -19.85 -13.26 24.62
N ASN A 57 -19.54 -12.67 23.47
CA ASN A 57 -20.50 -11.86 22.71
C ASN A 57 -21.42 -12.78 21.88
N THR A 58 -22.41 -13.39 22.53
CA THR A 58 -23.37 -14.29 21.87
C THR A 58 -24.46 -13.52 21.11
N VAL A 59 -24.55 -13.70 19.79
CA VAL A 59 -25.63 -13.15 18.94
C VAL A 59 -26.45 -14.25 18.30
N LYS A 60 -27.79 -14.16 18.39
CA LYS A 60 -28.71 -15.21 17.91
C LYS A 60 -29.68 -14.66 16.86
N PRO A 61 -29.69 -15.22 15.64
CA PRO A 61 -30.58 -14.74 14.59
C PRO A 61 -32.04 -15.04 14.94
N SER A 62 -32.95 -14.21 14.44
CA SER A 62 -34.38 -14.42 14.50
C SER A 62 -35.04 -14.03 13.18
N ALA A 63 -36.31 -14.40 12.99
CA ALA A 63 -37.08 -14.00 11.81
C ALA A 63 -37.24 -12.48 11.65
N GLN A 64 -37.08 -11.70 12.73
CA GLN A 64 -37.19 -10.24 12.71
C GLN A 64 -35.83 -9.53 12.68
N PHE A 65 -34.74 -10.22 12.97
CA PHE A 65 -33.41 -9.61 13.08
C PHE A 65 -32.31 -10.66 12.88
N ASN A 66 -31.61 -10.56 11.75
CA ASN A 66 -30.57 -11.47 11.27
C ASN A 66 -29.77 -10.80 10.15
N VAL A 67 -28.71 -11.45 9.66
CA VAL A 67 -27.81 -10.88 8.64
C VAL A 67 -28.47 -10.45 7.32
N PHE A 68 -29.62 -11.00 6.94
CA PHE A 68 -30.32 -10.62 5.70
C PHE A 68 -31.16 -9.35 5.84
N ASN A 69 -31.46 -8.90 7.06
CA ASN A 69 -32.18 -7.66 7.31
C ASN A 69 -31.44 -6.67 8.22
N TYR A 70 -30.29 -7.04 8.78
CA TYR A 70 -29.30 -6.16 9.38
C TYR A 70 -27.90 -6.64 8.97
N ARG A 71 -27.28 -6.00 7.97
CA ARG A 71 -26.00 -6.46 7.40
C ARG A 71 -24.87 -6.59 8.44
N ASN A 72 -24.82 -5.66 9.40
CA ASN A 72 -23.77 -5.60 10.43
C ASN A 72 -23.98 -6.59 11.61
N PHE A 73 -24.89 -7.58 11.47
CA PHE A 73 -25.27 -8.50 12.54
C PHE A 73 -24.11 -9.35 13.11
N TYR A 74 -22.98 -9.44 12.39
CA TYR A 74 -21.80 -10.20 12.81
C TYR A 74 -20.51 -9.36 12.92
N ASN A 75 -20.62 -8.02 12.93
CA ASN A 75 -19.46 -7.14 13.08
C ASN A 75 -18.79 -7.27 14.46
N GLY A 76 -19.56 -7.64 15.48
CA GLY A 76 -19.07 -7.78 16.84
C GLY A 76 -19.17 -6.49 17.65
N GLY A 77 -18.38 -6.40 18.72
CA GLY A 77 -18.47 -5.32 19.71
C GLY A 77 -17.10 -4.90 20.23
N GLY A 78 -16.98 -3.66 20.66
CA GLY A 78 -15.75 -3.06 21.19
C GLY A 78 -15.21 -3.64 22.50
N VAL A 79 -13.98 -3.21 22.83
CA VAL A 79 -13.30 -3.38 24.12
C VAL A 79 -12.85 -2.00 24.61
N ALA A 80 -12.97 -1.72 25.91
CA ALA A 80 -12.30 -0.56 26.52
C ALA A 80 -11.44 -0.99 27.72
N ILE A 81 -10.25 -0.38 27.85
CA ILE A 81 -9.32 -0.58 28.97
C ILE A 81 -9.07 0.77 29.67
N GLY A 82 -9.08 0.78 31.00
CA GLY A 82 -8.75 1.99 31.77
C GLY A 82 -8.99 1.86 33.28
N ASP A 83 -8.27 2.65 34.07
CA ASP A 83 -8.31 2.72 35.55
C ASP A 83 -9.58 3.45 36.04
N VAL A 84 -10.76 2.80 35.97
CA VAL A 84 -12.06 3.44 36.26
C VAL A 84 -12.34 3.65 37.75
N ASN A 85 -11.54 3.02 38.63
CA ASN A 85 -11.64 3.18 40.08
C ASN A 85 -10.52 4.06 40.68
N ASN A 86 -9.54 4.50 39.87
CA ASN A 86 -8.34 5.26 40.27
C ASN A 86 -7.47 4.55 41.33
N ASP A 87 -7.40 3.21 41.30
CA ASP A 87 -6.51 2.41 42.18
C ASP A 87 -5.13 2.12 41.56
N GLY A 88 -4.94 2.50 40.28
CA GLY A 88 -3.68 2.43 39.55
C GLY A 88 -3.50 1.13 38.76
N TRP A 89 -4.59 0.41 38.49
CA TRP A 89 -4.63 -0.84 37.74
C TRP A 89 -5.74 -0.72 36.69
N ALA A 90 -5.42 -1.00 35.43
CA ALA A 90 -6.40 -0.85 34.36
C ALA A 90 -7.47 -1.95 34.45
N ASP A 91 -8.74 -1.52 34.38
CA ASP A 91 -9.94 -2.35 34.36
C ASP A 91 -10.39 -2.61 32.91
N ILE A 92 -11.29 -3.58 32.70
CA ILE A 92 -11.74 -4.00 31.37
C ILE A 92 -13.27 -3.85 31.22
N PHE A 93 -13.72 -3.21 30.14
CA PHE A 93 -15.11 -3.22 29.71
C PHE A 93 -15.26 -3.96 28.37
N LEU A 94 -16.22 -4.89 28.30
CA LEU A 94 -16.50 -5.72 27.13
C LEU A 94 -17.92 -5.50 26.63
N VAL A 95 -18.06 -5.18 25.33
CA VAL A 95 -19.37 -4.97 24.70
C VAL A 95 -19.96 -6.28 24.21
N GLY A 96 -21.23 -6.53 24.53
CA GLY A 96 -22.04 -7.59 23.94
C GLY A 96 -23.16 -6.98 23.11
N ASN A 97 -23.32 -7.40 21.85
CA ASN A 97 -24.26 -6.78 20.92
C ASN A 97 -25.73 -6.96 21.36
N ASP A 98 -26.21 -8.21 21.38
CA ASP A 98 -27.53 -8.64 21.92
C ASP A 98 -27.40 -9.13 23.38
N GLY A 99 -26.16 -9.24 23.87
CA GLY A 99 -25.81 -9.72 25.20
C GLY A 99 -25.82 -8.63 26.27
N LYS A 100 -25.26 -8.95 27.44
CA LYS A 100 -24.94 -7.95 28.45
C LYS A 100 -23.51 -7.47 28.22
N CYS A 101 -23.31 -6.16 28.06
CA CYS A 101 -22.01 -5.56 28.30
C CYS A 101 -21.55 -5.81 29.75
N LYS A 102 -20.24 -5.87 30.00
CA LYS A 102 -19.69 -6.14 31.34
C LYS A 102 -18.51 -5.25 31.69
N LEU A 103 -18.49 -4.81 32.95
CA LEU A 103 -17.33 -4.16 33.58
C LEU A 103 -16.63 -5.13 34.54
N TYR A 104 -15.34 -5.32 34.35
CA TYR A 104 -14.47 -6.19 35.13
C TYR A 104 -13.38 -5.38 35.83
N LEU A 105 -13.42 -5.29 37.16
CA LEU A 105 -12.34 -4.63 37.91
C LEU A 105 -11.14 -5.56 38.08
N ASN A 106 -9.94 -5.00 38.02
CA ASN A 106 -8.67 -5.68 38.19
C ASN A 106 -8.37 -5.92 39.70
N GLU A 107 -8.61 -7.14 40.18
CA GLU A 107 -8.24 -7.58 41.54
C GLU A 107 -6.76 -8.00 41.64
N LYS A 108 -5.95 -7.68 40.61
CA LYS A 108 -4.49 -7.86 40.52
C LYS A 108 -4.09 -9.32 40.32
N HIS A 109 -2.82 -9.55 39.98
CA HIS A 109 -2.29 -10.90 39.71
C HIS A 109 -3.12 -11.69 38.69
N TRP A 110 -3.57 -11.01 37.63
CA TRP A 110 -4.38 -11.60 36.57
C TRP A 110 -5.73 -12.17 37.04
N HIS A 111 -6.31 -11.60 38.09
CA HIS A 111 -7.69 -11.86 38.50
C HIS A 111 -8.56 -10.63 38.34
N PHE A 112 -9.73 -10.81 37.75
CA PHE A 112 -10.70 -9.77 37.43
C PHE A 112 -12.09 -10.18 37.90
N LYS A 113 -12.90 -9.18 38.23
CA LYS A 113 -14.21 -9.37 38.84
C LYS A 113 -15.28 -8.57 38.15
N ASP A 114 -16.29 -9.29 37.67
CA ASP A 114 -17.53 -8.71 37.15
C ASP A 114 -18.22 -7.88 38.25
N VAL A 115 -18.20 -6.55 38.09
CA VAL A 115 -18.89 -5.59 38.97
C VAL A 115 -20.10 -4.96 38.30
N THR A 116 -20.46 -5.36 37.08
CA THR A 116 -21.44 -4.70 36.21
C THR A 116 -22.71 -4.26 36.96
N GLN A 117 -23.31 -5.15 37.74
CA GLN A 117 -24.50 -4.83 38.55
C GLN A 117 -24.19 -3.94 39.76
N ALA A 118 -23.07 -4.15 40.45
CA ALA A 118 -22.67 -3.33 41.60
C ALA A 118 -22.29 -1.90 41.19
N ALA A 119 -21.82 -1.72 39.96
CA ALA A 119 -21.50 -0.44 39.34
C ALA A 119 -22.73 0.26 38.72
N GLY A 120 -23.90 -0.39 38.71
CA GLY A 120 -25.14 0.18 38.20
C GLY A 120 -25.37 0.02 36.69
N LEU A 121 -24.56 -0.76 35.99
CA LEU A 121 -24.59 -0.94 34.53
C LEU A 121 -25.50 -2.09 34.06
N ASP A 122 -26.27 -2.72 34.94
CA ASP A 122 -27.14 -3.87 34.61
C ASP A 122 -28.43 -3.50 33.85
N HIS A 123 -28.60 -2.23 33.49
CA HIS A 123 -29.76 -1.69 32.77
C HIS A 123 -29.48 -1.27 31.31
N ILE A 124 -28.26 -1.50 30.81
CA ILE A 124 -27.90 -1.41 29.37
C ILE A 124 -28.84 -2.31 28.54
N LYS A 125 -29.30 -1.81 27.39
CA LYS A 125 -30.28 -2.47 26.49
C LYS A 125 -30.06 -2.02 25.05
N GLY A 126 -30.61 -2.77 24.09
CA GLY A 126 -30.48 -2.48 22.66
C GLY A 126 -29.20 -3.06 22.08
N TRP A 127 -29.02 -2.95 20.76
CA TRP A 127 -27.86 -3.50 20.08
C TRP A 127 -26.63 -2.61 20.29
N CYS A 128 -25.72 -3.00 21.19
CA CYS A 128 -24.51 -2.25 21.52
C CYS A 128 -23.42 -2.47 20.45
N THR A 129 -22.54 -1.49 20.22
CA THR A 129 -21.44 -1.53 19.21
C THR A 129 -20.09 -1.14 19.83
N GLY A 130 -19.63 0.10 19.61
CA GLY A 130 -18.37 0.60 20.17
C GLY A 130 -18.48 1.21 21.56
N VAL A 131 -17.32 1.30 22.23
CA VAL A 131 -17.18 1.86 23.57
C VAL A 131 -15.95 2.75 23.70
N ALA A 132 -16.12 3.92 24.31
CA ALA A 132 -15.03 4.83 24.65
C ALA A 132 -14.96 5.03 26.17
N MET A 133 -13.75 5.05 26.73
CA MET A 133 -13.50 5.59 28.08
C MET A 133 -12.93 7.01 27.95
N VAL A 134 -13.49 7.96 28.69
CA VAL A 134 -13.13 9.39 28.62
C VAL A 134 -13.51 10.09 29.92
N ASP A 135 -12.74 11.06 30.37
CA ASP A 135 -13.17 12.02 31.41
C ASP A 135 -13.84 13.20 30.71
N ILE A 136 -15.17 13.15 30.54
CA ILE A 136 -15.91 14.16 29.77
C ILE A 136 -16.18 15.43 30.58
N ASN A 137 -16.01 15.35 31.90
CA ASN A 137 -16.50 16.35 32.85
C ASN A 137 -15.38 17.04 33.65
N GLY A 138 -14.14 16.59 33.49
CA GLY A 138 -12.93 17.20 34.04
C GLY A 138 -12.67 16.88 35.51
N ASP A 139 -13.28 15.84 36.08
CA ASP A 139 -13.11 15.49 37.50
C ASP A 139 -11.99 14.47 37.79
N GLY A 140 -11.39 13.92 36.73
CA GLY A 140 -10.30 12.94 36.81
C GLY A 140 -10.75 11.48 36.96
N LEU A 141 -12.04 11.20 36.83
CA LEU A 141 -12.61 9.85 36.73
C LEU A 141 -12.90 9.51 35.25
N LEU A 142 -12.69 8.26 34.85
CA LEU A 142 -13.10 7.80 33.52
C LEU A 142 -14.60 7.48 33.52
N ASP A 143 -15.34 8.17 32.66
CA ASP A 143 -16.71 7.87 32.25
C ASP A 143 -16.70 6.81 31.12
N ILE A 144 -17.86 6.18 30.85
CA ILE A 144 -18.02 5.20 29.77
C ILE A 144 -19.08 5.70 28.78
N TYR A 145 -18.68 5.94 27.52
CA TYR A 145 -19.61 6.21 26.43
C TYR A 145 -19.85 4.94 25.61
N LEU A 146 -21.11 4.52 25.48
CA LEU A 146 -21.52 3.28 24.83
C LEU A 146 -22.41 3.58 23.62
N CYS A 147 -22.00 3.08 22.46
CA CYS A 147 -22.69 3.27 21.19
C CYS A 147 -23.76 2.19 20.96
N HIS A 148 -24.83 2.57 20.27
CA HIS A 148 -25.96 1.70 19.93
C HIS A 148 -26.33 1.80 18.45
N SER A 149 -26.66 0.66 17.85
CA SER A 149 -27.06 0.53 16.44
C SER A 149 -28.16 -0.53 16.30
N GLY A 150 -28.13 -1.38 15.27
CA GLY A 150 -29.20 -2.34 14.99
C GLY A 150 -30.40 -1.70 14.30
N ASN A 151 -31.46 -2.47 14.02
CA ASN A 151 -32.67 -1.95 13.38
C ASN A 151 -33.97 -2.63 13.88
N LEU A 152 -33.94 -3.14 15.12
CA LEU A 152 -35.07 -3.82 15.75
C LEU A 152 -36.31 -2.90 15.83
N PRO A 153 -37.50 -3.36 15.41
CA PRO A 153 -38.72 -2.55 15.47
C PRO A 153 -39.11 -2.14 16.90
N GLY A 154 -39.04 -0.84 17.18
CA GLY A 154 -39.37 -0.26 18.47
C GLY A 154 -38.21 -0.18 19.46
N ASP A 155 -36.97 -0.43 19.01
CA ASP A 155 -35.76 -0.26 19.81
C ASP A 155 -35.35 1.21 19.95
N ASP A 156 -34.79 1.57 21.11
CA ASP A 156 -34.33 2.92 21.44
C ASP A 156 -32.80 2.95 21.27
N ARG A 157 -32.35 3.16 20.03
CA ARG A 157 -30.93 3.29 19.65
C ARG A 157 -30.37 4.63 20.08
N ALA A 158 -30.40 4.87 21.39
CA ALA A 158 -29.86 6.06 21.99
C ALA A 158 -28.52 5.70 22.64
N ASN A 159 -27.46 6.39 22.27
CA ASN A 159 -26.16 6.24 22.89
C ASN A 159 -26.23 6.61 24.38
N GLN A 160 -25.46 5.91 25.21
CA GLN A 160 -25.48 6.06 26.67
C GLN A 160 -24.14 6.62 27.17
N LEU A 161 -24.20 7.55 28.12
CA LEU A 161 -23.02 8.20 28.71
C LEU A 161 -23.07 7.97 30.22
N PHE A 162 -22.34 6.97 30.66
CA PHE A 162 -22.24 6.55 32.03
C PHE A 162 -21.20 7.41 32.75
N ILE A 163 -21.67 8.49 33.40
CA ILE A 163 -20.85 9.35 34.25
C ILE A 163 -20.44 8.60 35.51
N ASN A 164 -19.16 8.63 35.84
CA ASN A 164 -18.55 8.02 37.00
C ASN A 164 -18.80 8.90 38.24
N MET A 165 -19.63 8.42 39.16
CA MET A 165 -19.97 9.13 40.39
C MET A 165 -18.96 8.88 41.53
N GLY A 166 -17.82 8.27 41.22
CA GLY A 166 -16.80 7.85 42.17
C GLY A 166 -17.06 6.49 42.83
N VAL A 167 -16.09 6.05 43.64
CA VAL A 167 -16.07 4.71 44.23
C VAL A 167 -16.81 4.61 45.58
N ASN A 168 -17.43 3.46 45.81
CA ASN A 168 -17.99 3.10 47.11
C ASN A 168 -16.90 2.59 48.09
N LYS A 169 -17.30 2.19 49.30
CA LYS A 169 -16.37 1.70 50.35
C LYS A 169 -15.62 0.41 50.01
N GLN A 170 -15.99 -0.26 48.92
CA GLN A 170 -15.38 -1.49 48.41
C GLN A 170 -14.48 -1.22 47.20
N GLY A 171 -14.27 0.05 46.81
CA GLY A 171 -13.49 0.42 45.62
C GLY A 171 -14.23 0.21 44.29
N ILE A 172 -15.54 -0.05 44.33
CA ILE A 172 -16.34 -0.25 43.11
C ILE A 172 -16.93 1.11 42.69
N PRO A 173 -16.70 1.59 41.45
CA PRO A 173 -17.31 2.82 40.94
C PRO A 173 -18.82 2.67 40.81
N TYR A 174 -19.56 3.78 40.87
CA TYR A 174 -20.99 3.81 40.54
C TYR A 174 -21.23 4.72 39.35
N PHE A 175 -21.90 4.21 38.33
CA PHE A 175 -22.16 4.94 37.10
C PHE A 175 -23.62 5.39 36.97
N LYS A 176 -23.82 6.51 36.28
CA LYS A 176 -25.14 7.07 35.99
C LYS A 176 -25.22 7.51 34.54
N ASP A 177 -26.20 7.00 33.79
CA ASP A 177 -26.48 7.50 32.44
C ASP A 177 -26.96 8.95 32.48
N GLU A 178 -26.20 9.85 31.87
CA GLU A 178 -26.51 11.26 31.69
C GLU A 178 -26.46 11.72 30.22
N ALA A 179 -26.44 10.83 29.21
CA ALA A 179 -26.35 11.24 27.80
C ALA A 179 -27.43 12.26 27.40
N ALA A 180 -28.63 12.17 27.98
CA ALA A 180 -29.72 13.13 27.78
C ALA A 180 -29.42 14.56 28.25
N LYS A 181 -28.60 14.71 29.31
CA LYS A 181 -28.17 16.00 29.85
C LYS A 181 -27.09 16.61 28.95
N TYR A 182 -26.11 15.80 28.54
CA TYR A 182 -25.01 16.22 27.69
C TYR A 182 -25.40 16.38 26.22
N GLY A 183 -26.53 15.85 25.75
CA GLY A 183 -26.93 15.90 24.33
C GLY A 183 -26.40 14.73 23.49
N LEU A 184 -25.52 13.91 24.06
CA LEU A 184 -24.83 12.78 23.42
C LEU A 184 -25.68 11.50 23.21
N GLN A 185 -27.02 11.61 23.19
CA GLN A 185 -27.90 10.43 23.01
C GLN A 185 -28.02 9.91 21.59
N ASP A 186 -27.60 10.69 20.59
CA ASP A 186 -27.91 10.55 19.16
C ASP A 186 -29.12 9.65 18.80
N LYS A 187 -30.33 10.13 19.08
CA LYS A 187 -31.52 9.27 19.13
C LYS A 187 -31.88 8.67 17.78
N GLY A 188 -31.70 7.36 17.67
CA GLY A 188 -32.03 6.61 16.47
C GLY A 188 -30.88 6.54 15.48
N GLY A 189 -29.65 6.90 15.87
CA GLY A 189 -28.44 6.65 15.10
C GLY A 189 -28.26 5.17 14.74
N PHE A 190 -27.25 4.91 13.92
CA PHE A 190 -26.71 3.59 13.61
C PHE A 190 -25.23 3.53 14.05
N THR A 191 -24.92 4.16 15.18
CA THR A 191 -23.55 4.47 15.62
C THR A 191 -22.66 3.24 15.67
N THR A 192 -21.53 3.29 14.97
CA THR A 192 -20.47 2.29 15.12
C THR A 192 -19.61 2.62 16.34
N HIS A 193 -19.05 3.83 16.39
CA HIS A 193 -18.11 4.24 17.42
C HIS A 193 -18.13 5.77 17.64
N ALA A 194 -17.35 6.27 18.60
CA ALA A 194 -17.13 7.70 18.79
C ALA A 194 -15.74 7.98 19.35
N SER A 195 -15.14 9.10 18.93
CA SER A 195 -13.86 9.61 19.43
C SER A 195 -14.06 10.96 20.13
N PHE A 196 -13.25 11.25 21.15
CA PHE A 196 -13.34 12.47 21.95
C PHE A 196 -12.00 13.22 21.93
N PHE A 197 -12.01 14.48 21.53
CA PHE A 197 -10.81 15.31 21.35
C PHE A 197 -11.20 16.80 21.30
N ASP A 198 -10.24 17.68 21.60
CA ASP A 198 -10.42 19.14 21.63
C ASP A 198 -10.15 19.71 20.22
N TYR A 199 -11.15 19.68 19.32
CA TYR A 199 -10.95 20.03 17.89
C TYR A 199 -10.87 21.54 17.68
N ASP A 200 -11.66 22.29 18.46
CA ASP A 200 -11.61 23.74 18.53
C ASP A 200 -10.96 24.28 19.81
N GLY A 201 -10.08 23.46 20.40
CA GLY A 201 -8.91 23.78 21.24
C GLY A 201 -9.18 24.77 22.38
N ASP A 202 -10.41 24.77 22.91
CA ASP A 202 -10.86 25.73 23.92
C ASP A 202 -10.61 25.23 25.35
N GLY A 203 -10.26 23.94 25.47
CA GLY A 203 -9.82 23.27 26.68
C GLY A 203 -10.80 22.23 27.23
N ASP A 204 -11.93 22.00 26.56
CA ASP A 204 -12.79 20.84 26.79
C ASP A 204 -12.80 19.84 25.61
N LEU A 205 -13.54 18.72 25.74
CA LEU A 205 -13.49 17.63 24.76
C LEU A 205 -14.77 17.61 23.94
N ASP A 206 -14.61 17.76 22.62
CA ASP A 206 -15.65 17.56 21.62
C ASP A 206 -15.85 16.07 21.31
N CYS A 207 -16.83 15.75 20.47
CA CYS A 207 -17.14 14.38 20.09
C CYS A 207 -17.34 14.23 18.57
N PHE A 208 -16.63 13.28 17.95
CA PHE A 208 -16.95 12.77 16.63
C PHE A 208 -17.68 11.43 16.76
N ILE A 209 -18.94 11.36 16.34
CA ILE A 209 -19.75 10.15 16.27
C ILE A 209 -19.67 9.57 14.85
N LEU A 210 -19.22 8.32 14.76
CA LEU A 210 -19.07 7.56 13.52
C LEU A 210 -20.33 6.73 13.25
N GLU A 211 -20.93 6.91 12.08
CA GLU A 211 -22.24 6.38 11.70
C GLU A 211 -22.20 5.46 10.48
N ASN A 212 -23.12 4.50 10.42
CA ASN A 212 -23.13 3.49 9.36
C ASN A 212 -24.48 3.44 8.62
N SER A 213 -24.59 4.10 7.46
CA SER A 213 -25.84 4.29 6.72
C SER A 213 -26.54 2.97 6.40
N PHE A 214 -27.63 2.66 7.10
CA PHE A 214 -28.32 1.37 6.97
C PHE A 214 -29.08 1.18 5.63
N ARG A 215 -28.96 2.13 4.69
CA ARG A 215 -29.63 2.04 3.38
C ARG A 215 -29.08 0.87 2.55
N PRO A 216 -29.91 0.14 1.79
CA PRO A 216 -29.43 -0.90 0.88
C PRO A 216 -28.55 -0.32 -0.22
N ILE A 217 -27.36 -0.89 -0.43
CA ILE A 217 -26.40 -0.50 -1.48
C ILE A 217 -27.08 -0.44 -2.87
N SER A 218 -27.94 -1.42 -3.16
CA SER A 218 -28.70 -1.50 -4.42
C SER A 218 -29.84 -0.47 -4.58
N SER A 219 -30.05 0.41 -3.59
CA SER A 219 -31.05 1.49 -3.66
C SER A 219 -30.49 2.83 -4.12
N PHE A 220 -29.17 2.97 -4.22
CA PHE A 220 -28.51 4.18 -4.71
C PHE A 220 -28.48 4.21 -6.25
N GLY A 221 -28.59 5.43 -6.80
CA GLY A 221 -28.30 5.68 -8.22
C GLY A 221 -26.81 5.92 -8.46
N TYR A 222 -26.42 6.06 -9.72
CA TYR A 222 -25.02 6.23 -10.12
C TYR A 222 -24.45 7.65 -9.95
N ASP A 223 -25.27 8.65 -9.60
CA ASP A 223 -24.81 10.04 -9.40
C ASP A 223 -24.31 10.25 -7.96
N ARG A 224 -22.99 10.12 -7.77
CA ARG A 224 -22.31 10.25 -6.47
C ARG A 224 -22.38 11.67 -5.88
N TYR A 225 -22.28 12.71 -6.70
CA TYR A 225 -22.17 14.10 -6.21
C TYR A 225 -23.42 14.53 -5.44
N LEU A 226 -24.59 14.07 -5.89
CA LEU A 226 -25.86 14.27 -5.21
C LEU A 226 -25.98 13.47 -3.90
N LEU A 227 -25.23 12.38 -3.75
CA LEU A 227 -25.31 11.47 -2.61
C LEU A 227 -24.34 11.84 -1.46
N ARG A 228 -23.06 12.17 -1.73
CA ARG A 228 -22.13 12.56 -0.63
C ARG A 228 -22.67 13.75 0.16
N ASN A 229 -23.13 14.77 -0.56
CA ASN A 229 -23.64 16.02 0.00
C ASN A 229 -25.08 15.91 0.54
N GLN A 230 -25.77 14.78 0.35
CA GLN A 230 -27.07 14.56 0.98
C GLN A 230 -26.85 14.02 2.39
N ARG A 231 -27.37 14.74 3.40
CA ARG A 231 -27.27 14.33 4.80
C ARG A 231 -28.23 13.17 5.15
N ASP A 232 -27.73 12.15 5.84
CA ASP A 232 -28.57 11.20 6.57
C ASP A 232 -28.63 11.61 8.05
N PRO A 233 -29.83 11.89 8.62
CA PRO A 233 -29.95 12.27 10.02
C PRO A 233 -29.65 11.12 11.00
N TYR A 234 -29.65 9.86 10.54
CA TYR A 234 -29.48 8.68 11.40
C TYR A 234 -28.23 7.86 11.06
N GLY A 235 -27.70 7.96 9.85
CA GLY A 235 -26.62 7.09 9.38
C GLY A 235 -25.44 7.82 8.73
N GLY A 236 -25.28 9.11 9.01
CA GLY A 236 -24.15 9.92 8.55
C GLY A 236 -23.47 10.63 9.72
N ASP A 237 -22.13 10.70 9.65
CA ASP A 237 -21.24 11.09 10.76
C ASP A 237 -21.55 12.47 11.36
N LYS A 238 -21.17 12.66 12.63
CA LYS A 238 -21.50 13.87 13.40
C LYS A 238 -20.30 14.38 14.18
N LEU A 239 -19.87 15.60 13.91
CA LEU A 239 -19.00 16.36 14.81
C LEU A 239 -19.86 17.23 15.72
N LEU A 240 -19.68 17.06 17.02
CA LEU A 240 -20.43 17.74 18.06
C LEU A 240 -19.48 18.58 18.91
N ARG A 241 -19.61 19.91 18.87
CA ARG A 241 -18.85 20.79 19.77
C ARG A 241 -19.46 20.79 21.16
N ASN A 242 -18.64 20.79 22.20
CA ASN A 242 -19.08 20.81 23.58
C ASN A 242 -19.28 22.25 24.12
N ASP A 243 -20.52 22.73 24.16
CA ASP A 243 -20.85 24.05 24.74
C ASP A 243 -21.05 23.95 26.26
N ASN A 244 -19.96 23.82 27.04
CA ASN A 244 -19.95 23.74 28.53
C ASN A 244 -20.72 22.53 29.11
N GLY A 245 -20.42 21.33 28.62
CA GLY A 245 -21.10 20.09 29.01
C GLY A 245 -22.43 19.88 28.28
N HIS A 246 -22.61 20.49 27.11
CA HIS A 246 -23.75 20.26 26.23
C HIS A 246 -23.31 20.24 24.76
N PHE A 247 -23.38 19.07 24.14
CA PHE A 247 -22.87 18.79 22.82
C PHE A 247 -23.84 19.23 21.72
N VAL A 248 -23.34 19.98 20.74
CA VAL A 248 -24.10 20.61 19.66
C VAL A 248 -23.52 20.20 18.31
N ASP A 249 -24.37 19.67 17.42
CA ASP A 249 -24.00 19.32 16.04
C ASP A 249 -23.52 20.56 15.25
N VAL A 250 -22.27 20.48 14.77
CA VAL A 250 -21.60 21.55 14.02
C VAL A 250 -21.22 21.15 12.59
N ASN A 251 -21.66 19.98 12.07
CA ASN A 251 -21.24 19.46 10.76
C ASN A 251 -21.25 20.50 9.64
N ASP A 252 -22.39 21.18 9.46
CA ASP A 252 -22.61 22.12 8.35
C ASP A 252 -21.64 23.32 8.44
N SER A 253 -21.29 23.76 9.65
CA SER A 253 -20.31 24.83 9.89
C SER A 253 -18.87 24.36 9.84
N ALA A 254 -18.60 23.11 10.24
CA ALA A 254 -17.27 22.52 10.29
C ALA A 254 -16.86 21.82 8.98
N HIS A 255 -17.78 21.69 8.01
CA HIS A 255 -17.64 20.97 6.74
C HIS A 255 -17.41 19.45 6.85
N ILE A 256 -18.05 18.79 7.83
CA ILE A 256 -18.02 17.34 7.99
C ILE A 256 -19.18 16.68 7.22
N TYR A 257 -18.89 15.70 6.38
CA TYR A 257 -19.91 14.97 5.61
C TYR A 257 -20.76 14.07 6.51
N GLY A 258 -22.06 14.37 6.63
CA GLY A 258 -23.04 13.45 7.24
C GLY A 258 -23.72 12.56 6.19
N SER A 259 -22.95 11.92 5.30
CA SER A 259 -23.46 11.40 4.02
C SER A 259 -24.48 10.25 4.11
N VAL A 260 -25.47 10.20 3.21
CA VAL A 260 -26.34 9.02 2.99
C VAL A 260 -25.63 7.78 2.44
N ILE A 261 -24.42 7.95 1.90
CA ILE A 261 -23.52 6.86 1.49
C ILE A 261 -22.29 6.75 2.42
N GLY A 262 -22.34 7.37 3.61
CA GLY A 262 -21.35 7.11 4.67
C GLY A 262 -21.56 5.71 5.26
N PHE A 263 -20.51 4.91 5.29
CA PHE A 263 -20.53 3.53 5.81
C PHE A 263 -19.42 3.37 6.85
N GLY A 264 -19.35 4.30 7.80
CA GLY A 264 -18.27 4.41 8.78
C GLY A 264 -18.09 3.15 9.64
N LEU A 265 -16.87 2.61 9.63
CA LEU A 265 -16.47 1.45 10.45
C LEU A 265 -15.27 1.75 11.35
N GLY A 266 -14.34 2.60 10.92
CA GLY A 266 -13.17 3.03 11.68
C GLY A 266 -13.07 4.56 11.75
N VAL A 267 -12.54 5.07 12.87
CA VAL A 267 -12.15 6.48 13.03
C VAL A 267 -10.81 6.54 13.75
N SER A 268 -9.91 7.40 13.31
CA SER A 268 -8.62 7.66 13.94
C SER A 268 -8.36 9.16 13.97
N VAL A 269 -7.76 9.64 15.06
CA VAL A 269 -7.47 11.06 15.30
C VAL A 269 -5.98 11.21 15.61
N GLY A 270 -5.35 12.21 15.00
CA GLY A 270 -3.90 12.43 15.08
C GLY A 270 -3.49 13.77 14.45
N ASP A 271 -2.21 14.11 14.54
CA ASP A 271 -1.62 15.30 13.88
C ASP A 271 -0.82 14.82 12.66
N ILE A 272 -1.38 14.94 11.44
CA ILE A 272 -0.74 14.37 10.24
C ILE A 272 0.18 15.37 9.51
N ASN A 273 0.06 16.67 9.81
CA ASN A 273 0.81 17.75 9.15
C ASN A 273 1.85 18.43 10.07
N GLY A 274 1.84 18.14 11.37
CA GLY A 274 2.78 18.64 12.37
C GLY A 274 2.41 19.99 12.99
N ASP A 275 1.22 20.53 12.72
CA ASP A 275 0.76 21.84 13.19
C ASP A 275 0.18 21.83 14.62
N MET A 276 0.08 20.64 15.22
CA MET A 276 -0.45 20.35 16.56
C MET A 276 -1.99 20.43 16.70
N TRP A 277 -2.75 20.41 15.61
CA TRP A 277 -4.22 20.28 15.65
C TRP A 277 -4.68 18.84 15.37
N PRO A 278 -5.81 18.39 15.93
CA PRO A 278 -6.35 17.08 15.62
C PRO A 278 -7.00 17.04 14.23
N ASP A 279 -6.46 16.21 13.36
CA ASP A 279 -7.02 15.76 12.08
C ASP A 279 -7.80 14.44 12.27
N ILE A 280 -8.68 14.10 11.33
CA ILE A 280 -9.58 12.93 11.44
C ILE A 280 -9.49 12.07 10.17
N TYR A 281 -9.18 10.78 10.33
CA TYR A 281 -9.35 9.78 9.29
C TYR A 281 -10.60 8.92 9.57
N VAL A 282 -11.38 8.65 8.52
CA VAL A 282 -12.63 7.86 8.60
C VAL A 282 -12.61 6.77 7.53
N SER A 283 -12.70 5.52 7.97
CA SER A 283 -12.81 4.33 7.12
C SER A 283 -14.27 4.06 6.74
N ASN A 284 -14.56 3.98 5.44
CA ASN A 284 -15.85 3.66 4.85
C ASN A 284 -15.85 2.29 4.14
N ASP A 285 -16.94 1.54 4.31
CA ASP A 285 -17.19 0.27 3.62
C ASP A 285 -17.73 0.47 2.17
N PHE A 286 -17.63 -0.61 1.38
CA PHE A 286 -18.21 -0.83 0.04
C PHE A 286 -17.70 -0.03 -1.16
N PHE A 287 -17.98 1.27 -1.20
CA PHE A 287 -17.81 2.08 -2.41
C PHE A 287 -17.63 3.56 -2.15
N GLU A 288 -18.03 4.07 -0.99
CA GLU A 288 -17.73 5.45 -0.64
C GLU A 288 -16.29 5.52 -0.12
N ARG A 289 -15.59 6.60 -0.50
CA ARG A 289 -14.18 6.76 -0.18
C ARG A 289 -13.98 7.06 1.30
N ASP A 290 -12.85 6.67 1.84
CA ASP A 290 -12.38 7.15 3.14
C ASP A 290 -12.24 8.68 3.13
N TYR A 291 -12.45 9.31 4.29
CA TYR A 291 -12.28 10.75 4.46
C TYR A 291 -11.00 11.03 5.25
N LEU A 292 -10.25 12.04 4.84
CA LEU A 292 -9.12 12.58 5.61
C LEU A 292 -9.35 14.07 5.82
N TYR A 293 -9.94 14.41 6.96
CA TYR A 293 -10.28 15.77 7.33
C TYR A 293 -9.09 16.45 7.99
N LEU A 294 -8.44 17.37 7.25
CA LEU A 294 -7.41 18.25 7.78
C LEU A 294 -8.04 19.45 8.51
N ASN A 295 -7.61 19.72 9.73
CA ASN A 295 -8.11 20.82 10.55
C ASN A 295 -7.56 22.16 10.05
N ARG A 296 -8.44 23.15 9.79
CA ARG A 296 -8.03 24.46 9.25
C ARG A 296 -7.77 25.53 10.31
N GLN A 297 -7.75 25.12 11.58
CA GLN A 297 -7.44 25.98 12.73
C GLN A 297 -8.45 27.12 13.00
N ASP A 298 -9.60 27.11 12.32
CA ASP A 298 -10.67 28.11 12.38
C ASP A 298 -12.02 27.53 12.82
N GLY A 299 -12.02 26.30 13.34
CA GLY A 299 -13.22 25.53 13.70
C GLY A 299 -13.83 24.76 12.52
N THR A 300 -13.12 24.63 11.40
CA THR A 300 -13.57 23.92 10.21
C THR A 300 -12.50 23.00 9.63
N PHE A 301 -12.94 22.02 8.84
CA PHE A 301 -12.09 21.03 8.19
C PHE A 301 -12.10 21.17 6.66
N VAL A 302 -11.19 20.44 6.01
CA VAL A 302 -11.20 20.14 4.58
C VAL A 302 -10.85 18.66 4.37
N ASP A 303 -11.66 17.93 3.62
CA ASP A 303 -11.30 16.59 3.15
C ASP A 303 -10.20 16.71 2.09
N VAL A 304 -9.02 16.15 2.37
CA VAL A 304 -7.83 16.20 1.51
C VAL A 304 -7.46 14.83 0.93
N MET A 305 -8.24 13.77 1.18
CA MET A 305 -7.86 12.38 0.90
C MET A 305 -7.39 12.15 -0.55
N ASP A 306 -8.10 12.68 -1.55
CA ASP A 306 -7.75 12.55 -2.97
C ASP A 306 -6.46 13.31 -3.37
N THR A 307 -6.17 14.41 -2.69
CA THR A 307 -4.90 15.14 -2.85
C THR A 307 -3.75 14.52 -2.06
N ALA A 308 -4.01 13.87 -0.93
CA ALA A 308 -3.01 13.30 -0.04
C ALA A 308 -2.60 11.86 -0.42
N MET A 309 -3.56 11.04 -0.87
CA MET A 309 -3.40 9.60 -1.11
C MET A 309 -3.69 9.25 -2.58
N GLY A 310 -2.79 8.50 -3.21
CA GLY A 310 -2.96 8.05 -4.61
C GLY A 310 -4.15 7.08 -4.78
N HIS A 311 -4.29 6.15 -3.85
CA HIS A 311 -5.39 5.20 -3.75
C HIS A 311 -5.58 4.70 -2.30
N ILE A 312 -6.71 4.05 -2.02
CA ILE A 312 -7.13 3.57 -0.69
C ILE A 312 -7.77 2.17 -0.76
N SER A 313 -8.09 1.57 0.40
CA SER A 313 -8.90 0.35 0.52
C SER A 313 -10.27 0.51 -0.16
N LEU A 314 -10.91 -0.60 -0.57
CA LEU A 314 -12.25 -0.58 -1.17
C LEU A 314 -13.35 -0.80 -0.13
N SER A 315 -13.04 -1.56 0.91
CA SER A 315 -13.94 -1.85 2.02
C SER A 315 -13.17 -1.59 3.30
N SER A 316 -12.95 -0.32 3.62
CA SER A 316 -12.13 0.11 4.75
C SER A 316 -12.88 -0.15 6.05
N MET A 317 -12.32 -1.04 6.89
CA MET A 317 -12.96 -1.53 8.11
C MET A 317 -12.49 -0.69 9.32
N GLY A 318 -11.46 -1.12 10.06
CA GLY A 318 -10.80 -0.31 11.08
C GLY A 318 -9.52 0.36 10.60
N ALA A 319 -9.04 1.32 11.39
CA ALA A 319 -7.81 2.07 11.13
C ALA A 319 -7.08 2.42 12.43
N ASP A 320 -5.76 2.67 12.34
CA ASP A 320 -4.97 3.28 13.41
C ASP A 320 -3.92 4.26 12.84
N MET A 321 -3.50 5.21 13.66
CA MET A 321 -2.47 6.22 13.35
C MET A 321 -1.25 6.06 14.27
N ALA A 322 -0.08 5.80 13.69
CA ALA A 322 1.16 5.68 14.46
C ALA A 322 2.41 6.09 13.66
N ASP A 323 3.42 6.58 14.36
CA ASP A 323 4.78 6.79 13.87
C ASP A 323 5.50 5.44 13.74
N LEU A 324 5.24 4.67 12.69
CA LEU A 324 5.67 3.26 12.58
C LEU A 324 7.16 3.11 12.23
N ASN A 325 7.74 4.12 11.59
CA ASN A 325 9.14 4.13 11.17
C ASN A 325 10.06 4.93 12.12
N ASN A 326 9.52 5.54 13.18
CA ASN A 326 10.22 6.39 14.15
C ASN A 326 10.88 7.64 13.49
N ASP A 327 10.25 8.24 12.48
CA ASP A 327 10.65 9.53 11.89
C ASP A 327 9.92 10.74 12.49
N GLY A 328 8.80 10.50 13.19
CA GLY A 328 8.03 11.50 13.92
C GLY A 328 6.77 12.01 13.22
N TRP A 329 6.39 11.42 12.09
CA TRP A 329 5.10 11.63 11.43
C TRP A 329 4.11 10.52 11.75
N GLN A 330 2.80 10.78 11.63
CA GLN A 330 1.78 9.73 11.76
C GLN A 330 1.56 9.04 10.41
N ASP A 331 1.87 7.75 10.34
CA ASP A 331 1.44 6.84 9.27
C ASP A 331 0.02 6.35 9.54
N ILE A 332 -0.71 5.95 8.50
CA ILE A 332 -2.08 5.42 8.60
C ILE A 332 -2.11 3.99 8.07
N TYR A 333 -2.63 3.04 8.87
CA TYR A 333 -2.88 1.67 8.43
C TYR A 333 -4.38 1.35 8.47
N THR A 334 -4.92 0.82 7.37
CA THR A 334 -6.33 0.45 7.21
C THR A 334 -6.49 -1.02 6.85
N THR A 335 -7.55 -1.65 7.37
CA THR A 335 -7.89 -3.05 7.07
C THR A 335 -9.02 -3.18 6.05
N ASP A 336 -8.96 -4.21 5.20
CA ASP A 336 -9.96 -4.62 4.21
C ASP A 336 -10.20 -6.16 4.36
N MET A 337 -10.59 -6.86 3.29
CA MET A 337 -11.06 -8.25 3.29
C MET A 337 -10.26 -9.18 2.35
N LEU A 338 -8.97 -8.93 2.11
CA LEU A 338 -8.15 -9.71 1.16
C LEU A 338 -7.46 -10.93 1.82
N PRO A 339 -7.81 -12.19 1.45
CA PRO A 339 -7.15 -13.37 2.00
C PRO A 339 -5.76 -13.60 1.42
N GLU A 340 -4.82 -14.03 2.26
CA GLU A 340 -3.46 -14.39 1.87
C GLU A 340 -3.39 -15.75 1.13
N ASP A 341 -4.24 -16.71 1.51
CA ASP A 341 -4.21 -18.08 0.95
C ASP A 341 -5.05 -18.23 -0.33
N ASP A 342 -4.53 -19.02 -1.29
CA ASP A 342 -5.15 -19.23 -2.60
C ASP A 342 -6.58 -19.77 -2.52
N TYR A 343 -6.89 -20.59 -1.50
CA TYR A 343 -8.20 -21.21 -1.39
C TYR A 343 -9.24 -20.21 -0.93
N ARG A 344 -8.97 -19.45 0.14
CA ARG A 344 -9.89 -18.41 0.62
C ARG A 344 -10.01 -17.26 -0.37
N LEU A 345 -8.89 -16.78 -0.94
CA LEU A 345 -8.89 -15.75 -2.00
C LEU A 345 -9.86 -16.14 -3.13
N LYS A 346 -9.71 -17.35 -3.68
CA LYS A 346 -10.56 -17.83 -4.79
C LYS A 346 -11.95 -18.33 -4.38
N THR A 347 -12.34 -18.30 -3.11
CA THR A 347 -13.70 -18.67 -2.67
C THR A 347 -14.48 -17.56 -1.99
N THR A 348 -13.82 -16.49 -1.53
CA THR A 348 -14.43 -15.40 -0.76
C THR A 348 -14.18 -13.99 -1.33
N SER A 349 -13.30 -13.84 -2.32
CA SER A 349 -13.00 -12.53 -2.93
C SER A 349 -13.65 -12.35 -4.31
N TYR A 350 -13.85 -11.09 -4.68
CA TYR A 350 -14.26 -10.65 -6.01
C TYR A 350 -13.53 -9.33 -6.32
N PHE A 351 -13.10 -9.17 -7.57
CA PHE A 351 -12.50 -7.93 -8.05
C PHE A 351 -13.33 -7.42 -9.23
N ASP A 352 -13.51 -6.10 -9.31
CA ASP A 352 -14.16 -5.48 -10.46
C ASP A 352 -13.32 -5.68 -11.73
N ASP A 353 -13.99 -5.93 -12.85
CA ASP A 353 -13.36 -5.84 -14.18
C ASP A 353 -12.91 -4.40 -14.46
N TYR A 354 -11.92 -4.23 -15.36
CA TYR A 354 -11.34 -2.91 -15.69
C TYR A 354 -12.42 -1.86 -16.06
N ASP A 355 -13.35 -2.21 -16.95
CA ASP A 355 -14.42 -1.30 -17.39
C ASP A 355 -15.33 -0.86 -16.22
N VAL A 356 -15.62 -1.75 -15.26
CA VAL A 356 -16.43 -1.44 -14.07
C VAL A 356 -15.68 -0.47 -13.15
N ASN A 357 -14.37 -0.65 -13.00
CA ASN A 357 -13.53 0.26 -12.25
C ASN A 357 -13.48 1.65 -12.91
N GLN A 358 -13.32 1.74 -14.24
CA GLN A 358 -13.36 3.03 -14.96
C GLN A 358 -14.71 3.74 -14.80
N GLU A 359 -15.83 3.03 -14.87
CA GLU A 359 -17.16 3.62 -14.64
C GLU A 359 -17.37 4.12 -13.21
N ARG A 360 -16.70 3.54 -12.20
CA ARG A 360 -16.66 4.11 -10.85
C ARG A 360 -15.85 5.41 -10.80
N LEU A 361 -14.71 5.46 -11.47
CA LEU A 361 -13.85 6.66 -11.53
C LEU A 361 -14.54 7.82 -12.26
N ASN A 362 -15.28 7.53 -13.34
CA ASN A 362 -16.14 8.49 -14.04
C ASN A 362 -17.24 9.10 -13.13
N HIS A 363 -17.60 8.41 -12.05
CA HIS A 363 -18.52 8.87 -11.02
C HIS A 363 -17.81 9.33 -9.72
N ASP A 364 -16.56 9.81 -9.81
CA ASP A 364 -15.77 10.40 -8.72
C ASP A 364 -15.31 9.41 -7.62
N PHE A 365 -15.63 8.10 -7.67
CA PHE A 365 -15.41 7.17 -6.56
C PHE A 365 -13.96 6.98 -6.05
N HIS A 366 -12.96 7.62 -6.67
CA HIS A 366 -11.52 7.50 -6.36
C HIS A 366 -10.96 6.09 -6.60
N HIS A 367 -9.64 5.96 -6.54
CA HIS A 367 -8.94 4.70 -6.74
C HIS A 367 -9.02 3.87 -5.47
N GLN A 368 -9.81 2.79 -5.54
CA GLN A 368 -10.12 1.89 -4.43
C GLN A 368 -9.80 0.44 -4.81
N TYR A 369 -9.11 -0.31 -3.94
CA TYR A 369 -8.75 -1.71 -4.17
C TYR A 369 -8.95 -2.55 -2.90
N MET A 370 -9.49 -3.76 -3.06
CA MET A 370 -9.78 -4.69 -1.96
C MET A 370 -8.48 -5.28 -1.36
N ARG A 371 -7.84 -4.53 -0.46
CA ARG A 371 -6.62 -4.90 0.29
C ARG A 371 -6.38 -3.95 1.47
N ASP A 372 -5.66 -4.42 2.47
CA ASP A 372 -5.18 -3.55 3.56
C ASP A 372 -4.15 -2.56 3.00
N MET A 373 -4.14 -1.33 3.49
CA MET A 373 -3.22 -0.28 3.01
C MET A 373 -2.34 0.23 4.15
N LEU A 374 -1.06 0.49 3.84
CA LEU A 374 -0.16 1.23 4.71
C LEU A 374 0.25 2.52 4.03
N GLN A 375 -0.36 3.62 4.45
CA GLN A 375 -0.08 4.97 3.96
C GLN A 375 1.08 5.55 4.78
N LEU A 376 2.29 5.50 4.22
CA LEU A 376 3.49 6.09 4.81
C LEU A 376 3.47 7.60 4.60
N ASN A 377 3.59 8.38 5.67
CA ASN A 377 3.59 9.84 5.60
C ASN A 377 4.91 10.36 5.02
N ASN A 378 4.85 11.29 4.07
CA ASN A 378 6.04 11.89 3.45
C ASN A 378 6.51 13.18 4.15
N GLY A 379 5.76 13.68 5.16
CA GLY A 379 6.06 14.91 5.89
C GLY A 379 5.60 16.20 5.20
N ASP A 380 4.86 16.08 4.10
CA ASP A 380 4.33 17.18 3.27
C ASP A 380 2.80 17.13 3.11
N THR A 381 2.10 16.37 3.97
CA THR A 381 0.66 16.01 3.86
C THR A 381 0.33 15.05 2.71
N THR A 382 1.32 14.55 1.95
CA THR A 382 1.12 13.41 1.04
C THR A 382 1.52 12.09 1.69
N PHE A 383 0.96 11.00 1.17
CA PHE A 383 1.26 9.64 1.59
C PHE A 383 1.68 8.77 0.41
N SER A 384 2.57 7.82 0.71
CA SER A 384 2.96 6.72 -0.18
C SER A 384 2.34 5.42 0.32
N GLU A 385 1.44 4.81 -0.44
CA GLU A 385 0.86 3.50 -0.12
C GLU A 385 1.93 2.41 -0.33
N ILE A 386 2.32 1.69 0.73
CA ILE A 386 3.41 0.71 0.72
C ILE A 386 3.03 -0.67 1.29
N GLY A 387 1.76 -0.97 1.52
CA GLY A 387 1.29 -2.19 2.17
C GLY A 387 1.77 -3.48 1.48
N GLN A 388 1.88 -3.47 0.15
CA GLN A 388 2.44 -4.61 -0.61
C GLN A 388 3.95 -4.75 -0.43
N LEU A 389 4.71 -3.66 -0.39
CA LEU A 389 6.14 -3.65 -0.05
C LEU A 389 6.38 -4.08 1.40
N ALA A 390 5.58 -3.55 2.31
CA ALA A 390 5.66 -3.75 3.75
C ALA A 390 5.25 -5.16 4.19
N GLY A 391 4.43 -5.85 3.40
CA GLY A 391 4.00 -7.23 3.67
C GLY A 391 2.76 -7.33 4.56
N VAL A 392 1.93 -6.28 4.60
CA VAL A 392 0.78 -6.14 5.51
C VAL A 392 -0.57 -6.04 4.79
N TYR A 393 -0.59 -6.20 3.46
CA TYR A 393 -1.74 -5.90 2.58
C TYR A 393 -2.87 -6.96 2.54
N ALA A 394 -2.69 -8.12 3.15
CA ALA A 394 -3.61 -9.27 3.00
C ALA A 394 -3.82 -10.01 4.31
N THR A 395 -4.80 -9.56 5.10
CA THR A 395 -5.11 -10.10 6.42
C THR A 395 -6.43 -10.90 6.51
N ASP A 396 -7.07 -11.20 5.38
CA ASP A 396 -8.40 -11.84 5.31
C ASP A 396 -9.51 -10.92 5.85
N TRP A 397 -10.62 -11.43 6.42
CA TRP A 397 -11.73 -10.61 6.91
C TRP A 397 -11.40 -9.86 8.21
N SER A 398 -10.67 -8.77 8.07
CA SER A 398 -10.14 -7.99 9.19
C SER A 398 -11.10 -6.92 9.72
N TRP A 399 -10.88 -6.53 10.98
CA TRP A 399 -11.68 -5.53 11.69
C TRP A 399 -10.80 -4.46 12.35
N GLY A 400 -10.15 -4.80 13.46
CA GLY A 400 -9.41 -3.84 14.29
C GLY A 400 -7.92 -3.88 14.00
N ALA A 401 -7.41 -2.82 13.38
CA ALA A 401 -6.00 -2.46 13.35
C ALA A 401 -5.58 -1.87 14.70
N LEU A 402 -4.43 -2.28 15.26
CA LEU A 402 -3.81 -1.64 16.42
C LEU A 402 -2.29 -1.59 16.25
N ALA A 403 -1.72 -0.39 16.36
CA ALA A 403 -0.28 -0.15 16.30
C ALA A 403 0.29 0.03 17.72
N PHE A 404 1.13 -0.92 18.16
CA PHE A 404 1.81 -0.85 19.46
C PHE A 404 3.08 -1.71 19.47
N ASP A 405 4.04 -1.35 20.31
CA ASP A 405 5.25 -2.17 20.51
C ASP A 405 4.87 -3.45 21.28
N MET A 406 4.83 -4.60 20.59
CA MET A 406 4.45 -5.87 21.21
C MET A 406 5.58 -6.50 22.02
N ASN A 407 6.83 -6.04 21.80
CA ASN A 407 8.02 -6.77 22.20
C ASN A 407 9.05 -5.92 22.95
N ASN A 408 8.72 -4.68 23.30
CA ASN A 408 9.54 -3.64 23.92
C ASN A 408 10.88 -3.32 23.21
N ASP A 409 10.98 -3.45 21.89
CA ASP A 409 12.19 -3.06 21.12
C ASP A 409 12.24 -1.56 20.76
N GLY A 410 11.15 -0.81 20.98
CA GLY A 410 11.01 0.59 20.64
C GLY A 410 10.41 0.87 19.27
N TRP A 411 9.93 -0.15 18.56
CA TRP A 411 9.24 -0.04 17.28
C TRP A 411 7.81 -0.53 17.43
N LYS A 412 6.87 0.13 16.73
CA LYS A 412 5.46 -0.27 16.80
C LYS A 412 5.22 -1.40 15.80
N ASP A 413 4.64 -2.48 16.30
CA ASP A 413 4.16 -3.65 15.58
C ASP A 413 2.67 -3.45 15.25
N LEU A 414 2.11 -4.25 14.32
CA LEU A 414 0.68 -4.15 13.94
C LEU A 414 -0.08 -5.42 14.34
N PHE A 415 -1.11 -5.30 15.18
CA PHE A 415 -2.08 -6.37 15.44
C PHE A 415 -3.33 -6.15 14.58
N VAL A 416 -3.89 -7.24 14.04
CA VAL A 416 -5.14 -7.21 13.29
C VAL A 416 -6.08 -8.31 13.78
N SER A 417 -7.22 -7.91 14.34
CA SER A 417 -8.30 -8.82 14.69
C SER A 417 -9.08 -9.25 13.44
N ASN A 418 -9.38 -10.55 13.37
CA ASN A 418 -9.81 -11.19 12.13
C ASN A 418 -10.98 -12.18 12.33
N GLY A 419 -11.83 -12.27 11.31
CA GLY A 419 -12.85 -13.30 11.14
C GLY A 419 -14.28 -12.80 11.29
N ILE A 420 -15.17 -13.38 10.48
CA ILE A 420 -16.62 -13.18 10.57
C ILE A 420 -17.32 -14.53 10.85
N TYR A 421 -18.32 -14.53 11.74
CA TYR A 421 -19.01 -15.76 12.15
C TYR A 421 -19.67 -16.53 10.99
N LYS A 422 -20.00 -15.83 9.90
CA LYS A 422 -20.60 -16.37 8.68
C LYS A 422 -19.90 -15.76 7.46
N ASN A 423 -19.32 -16.58 6.58
CA ASN A 423 -18.61 -16.13 5.38
C ASN A 423 -19.63 -15.57 4.36
N LEU A 424 -19.98 -14.28 4.47
CA LEU A 424 -21.03 -13.67 3.63
C LEU A 424 -20.63 -13.54 2.16
N THR A 425 -19.33 -13.49 1.88
CA THR A 425 -18.74 -13.37 0.55
C THR A 425 -18.40 -14.72 -0.12
N ASP A 426 -18.77 -15.85 0.49
CA ASP A 426 -18.64 -17.20 -0.09
C ASP A 426 -19.32 -17.23 -1.48
N GLN A 427 -18.51 -17.31 -2.54
CA GLN A 427 -18.95 -17.09 -3.92
C GLN A 427 -19.87 -18.21 -4.43
N ASP A 428 -19.72 -19.43 -3.91
CA ASP A 428 -20.65 -20.53 -4.18
C ASP A 428 -21.99 -20.32 -3.45
N PHE A 429 -22.00 -19.73 -2.24
CA PHE A 429 -23.22 -19.29 -1.57
C PHE A 429 -23.89 -18.11 -2.29
N ILE A 430 -23.15 -17.09 -2.71
CA ILE A 430 -23.69 -15.94 -3.47
C ILE A 430 -24.35 -16.43 -4.76
N GLY A 431 -23.68 -17.30 -5.53
CA GLY A 431 -24.22 -17.90 -6.74
C GLY A 431 -25.49 -18.72 -6.48
N TYR A 432 -25.57 -19.43 -5.35
CA TYR A 432 -26.79 -20.12 -4.92
C TYR A 432 -27.90 -19.11 -4.57
N PHE A 433 -27.62 -18.12 -3.72
CA PHE A 433 -28.59 -17.12 -3.24
C PHE A 433 -29.20 -16.32 -4.40
N ALA A 434 -28.38 -15.86 -5.33
CA ALA A 434 -28.79 -15.06 -6.48
C ALA A 434 -29.52 -15.85 -7.60
N SER A 435 -29.61 -17.18 -7.50
CA SER A 435 -30.17 -18.03 -8.57
C SER A 435 -31.67 -17.81 -8.83
N ASP A 436 -32.07 -17.86 -10.11
CA ASP A 436 -33.46 -17.72 -10.55
C ASP A 436 -34.43 -18.70 -9.87
N ALA A 437 -33.98 -19.92 -9.59
CA ALA A 437 -34.78 -20.92 -8.89
C ALA A 437 -35.12 -20.47 -7.46
N ASN A 438 -34.17 -19.87 -6.74
CA ASN A 438 -34.39 -19.33 -5.41
C ASN A 438 -35.23 -18.05 -5.44
N LYS A 439 -34.95 -17.12 -6.37
CA LYS A 439 -35.75 -15.91 -6.59
C LYS A 439 -37.23 -16.25 -6.86
N ARG A 440 -37.50 -17.21 -7.76
CA ARG A 440 -38.87 -17.69 -8.04
C ARG A 440 -39.50 -18.37 -6.82
N ARG A 441 -38.77 -19.23 -6.12
CA ARG A 441 -39.28 -19.92 -4.92
C ARG A 441 -39.72 -18.92 -3.83
N VAL A 442 -38.94 -17.88 -3.56
CA VAL A 442 -39.30 -16.82 -2.60
C VAL A 442 -40.53 -16.04 -3.08
N ALA A 443 -40.60 -15.71 -4.38
CA ALA A 443 -41.75 -15.02 -4.97
C ALA A 443 -43.04 -15.86 -4.94
N GLU A 444 -42.95 -17.17 -5.19
CA GLU A 444 -44.08 -18.11 -5.18
C GLU A 444 -44.58 -18.43 -3.76
N GLN A 445 -43.66 -18.52 -2.79
CA GLN A 445 -43.99 -18.82 -1.38
C GLN A 445 -44.38 -17.57 -0.57
N GLY A 446 -44.13 -16.37 -1.09
CA GLY A 446 -44.46 -15.09 -0.45
C GLY A 446 -43.75 -14.85 0.89
N THR A 447 -42.76 -15.68 1.24
CA THR A 447 -42.08 -15.69 2.54
C THR A 447 -40.60 -16.05 2.34
N PHE A 448 -39.71 -15.34 3.03
CA PHE A 448 -38.27 -15.58 2.99
C PHE A 448 -37.85 -16.44 4.19
N ASN A 449 -37.38 -17.65 3.93
CA ASN A 449 -36.91 -18.57 4.98
C ASN A 449 -35.44 -18.29 5.33
N TYR A 450 -35.20 -17.32 6.22
CA TYR A 450 -33.85 -16.91 6.64
C TYR A 450 -33.00 -18.09 7.15
N GLU A 451 -33.59 -19.03 7.89
CA GLU A 451 -32.89 -20.20 8.45
C GLU A 451 -32.32 -21.11 7.36
N GLU A 452 -33.05 -21.32 6.26
CA GLU A 452 -32.56 -22.18 5.17
C GLU A 452 -31.31 -21.59 4.51
N PHE A 453 -31.32 -20.28 4.24
CA PHE A 453 -30.19 -19.59 3.62
C PHE A 453 -29.03 -19.47 4.60
N GLN A 454 -29.27 -19.08 5.85
CA GLN A 454 -28.24 -18.91 6.87
C GLN A 454 -27.51 -20.22 7.22
N ASN A 455 -28.23 -21.35 7.22
CA ASN A 455 -27.63 -22.67 7.46
C ASN A 455 -26.77 -23.17 6.28
N LYS A 456 -26.82 -22.50 5.12
CA LYS A 456 -25.94 -22.78 3.97
C LYS A 456 -24.68 -21.92 3.95
N ILE A 457 -24.69 -20.77 4.63
CA ILE A 457 -23.49 -19.93 4.75
C ILE A 457 -22.47 -20.66 5.63
N SER A 458 -21.27 -20.83 5.10
CA SER A 458 -20.13 -21.45 5.78
C SER A 458 -19.68 -20.60 6.99
N SER A 459 -19.02 -21.24 7.95
CA SER A 459 -18.52 -20.61 9.18
C SER A 459 -17.16 -21.22 9.47
N THR A 460 -16.11 -20.39 9.47
CA THR A 460 -14.73 -20.84 9.56
C THR A 460 -13.96 -19.84 10.41
N PRO A 461 -13.57 -20.19 11.65
CA PRO A 461 -12.75 -19.31 12.46
C PRO A 461 -11.35 -19.23 11.83
N ILE A 462 -10.77 -18.02 11.83
CA ILE A 462 -9.46 -17.73 11.20
C ILE A 462 -8.53 -17.04 12.20
N PRO A 463 -7.19 -17.20 12.05
CA PRO A 463 -6.23 -16.55 12.95
C PRO A 463 -6.24 -15.02 12.83
N ASN A 464 -5.98 -14.34 13.94
CA ASN A 464 -5.56 -12.95 13.93
C ASN A 464 -4.16 -12.82 13.32
N TYR A 465 -3.82 -11.64 12.79
CA TYR A 465 -2.47 -11.31 12.33
C TYR A 465 -1.74 -10.48 13.39
N ALA A 466 -0.42 -10.63 13.45
CA ALA A 466 0.44 -9.86 14.33
C ALA A 466 1.80 -9.71 13.64
N PHE A 467 2.06 -8.50 13.15
CA PHE A 467 3.16 -8.16 12.26
C PHE A 467 4.27 -7.47 13.03
N ILE A 468 5.41 -8.15 13.20
CA ILE A 468 6.59 -7.57 13.83
C ILE A 468 7.34 -6.67 12.85
N ASN A 469 7.61 -5.44 13.26
CA ASN A 469 8.36 -4.44 12.51
C ASN A 469 9.81 -4.89 12.30
N GLN A 470 10.31 -4.85 11.07
CA GLN A 470 11.68 -5.26 10.72
C GLN A 470 12.67 -4.07 10.67
N HIS A 471 12.26 -2.92 11.20
CA HIS A 471 13.04 -1.67 11.34
C HIS A 471 13.51 -1.08 9.99
N ASN A 472 12.82 -1.42 8.91
CA ASN A 472 13.17 -1.08 7.53
C ASN A 472 11.95 -0.85 6.62
N LEU A 473 10.81 -0.44 7.18
CA LEU A 473 9.49 -0.33 6.53
C LEU A 473 8.84 -1.66 6.10
N THR A 474 9.44 -2.82 6.37
CA THR A 474 8.76 -4.12 6.21
C THR A 474 8.39 -4.72 7.55
N PHE A 475 7.38 -5.58 7.52
CA PHE A 475 6.89 -6.30 8.67
C PHE A 475 6.80 -7.80 8.37
N LYS A 476 6.68 -8.60 9.42
CA LYS A 476 6.56 -10.05 9.32
C LYS A 476 5.46 -10.57 10.22
N ASN A 477 4.47 -11.27 9.63
CA ASN A 477 3.45 -11.96 10.41
C ASN A 477 4.07 -13.07 11.26
N GLU A 478 4.02 -12.92 12.58
CA GLU A 478 4.53 -13.86 13.57
C GLU A 478 3.43 -14.30 14.55
N ALA A 479 2.15 -14.09 14.23
CA ALA A 479 1.00 -14.37 15.11
C ALA A 479 1.07 -15.76 15.78
N TYR A 480 1.42 -16.81 15.02
CA TYR A 480 1.58 -18.15 15.59
C TYR A 480 2.75 -18.26 16.58
N ALA A 481 3.91 -17.67 16.27
CA ALA A 481 5.10 -17.73 17.12
C ALA A 481 4.93 -16.90 18.40
N LEU A 482 4.30 -15.73 18.27
CA LEU A 482 3.92 -14.83 19.36
C LEU A 482 2.86 -15.46 20.27
N GLY A 483 1.98 -16.33 19.76
CA GLY A 483 0.90 -16.96 20.53
C GLY A 483 -0.49 -16.37 20.27
N LEU A 484 -0.59 -15.36 19.40
CA LEU A 484 -1.81 -14.65 18.99
C LEU A 484 -2.58 -15.36 17.87
N GLY A 485 -1.97 -16.34 17.20
CA GLY A 485 -2.53 -17.06 16.04
C GLY A 485 -3.61 -18.10 16.35
N MET A 486 -4.37 -17.95 17.44
CA MET A 486 -5.53 -18.81 17.72
C MET A 486 -6.70 -18.44 16.78
N PRO A 487 -7.26 -19.39 16.01
CA PRO A 487 -8.40 -19.09 15.14
C PRO A 487 -9.65 -18.69 15.93
N GLY A 488 -10.29 -17.59 15.53
CA GLY A 488 -11.48 -17.03 16.18
C GLY A 488 -12.44 -16.32 15.23
N PHE A 489 -13.27 -15.47 15.81
CA PHE A 489 -14.18 -14.53 15.12
C PHE A 489 -14.01 -13.17 15.80
N SER A 490 -12.78 -12.67 15.74
CA SER A 490 -12.29 -11.53 16.51
C SER A 490 -12.73 -10.21 15.88
N ASN A 491 -13.00 -9.19 16.68
CA ASN A 491 -13.46 -7.88 16.19
C ASN A 491 -12.89 -6.75 17.04
N GLY A 492 -13.60 -6.28 18.07
CA GLY A 492 -13.05 -5.29 18.99
C GLY A 492 -11.81 -5.83 19.69
N ALA A 493 -10.78 -5.01 19.85
CA ALA A 493 -9.57 -5.34 20.58
C ALA A 493 -9.02 -4.09 21.26
N ALA A 494 -8.36 -4.26 22.41
CA ALA A 494 -7.66 -3.16 23.08
C ALA A 494 -6.39 -3.66 23.77
N TYR A 495 -5.36 -2.82 23.81
CA TYR A 495 -4.11 -3.06 24.54
C TYR A 495 -3.98 -2.14 25.77
N GLY A 496 -3.14 -2.56 26.71
CA GLY A 496 -2.81 -1.83 27.93
C GLY A 496 -1.90 -2.65 28.84
N ASP A 497 -1.24 -2.03 29.80
CA ASP A 497 -0.37 -2.73 30.76
C ASP A 497 -1.19 -3.14 32.00
N LEU A 498 -1.78 -4.34 31.95
CA LEU A 498 -2.80 -4.79 32.91
C LEU A 498 -2.21 -5.27 34.23
N ASP A 499 -0.92 -5.60 34.30
CA ASP A 499 -0.24 -5.96 35.54
C ASP A 499 0.87 -4.99 36.03
N ASN A 500 0.99 -3.83 35.36
CA ASN A 500 1.91 -2.73 35.63
C ASN A 500 3.41 -3.12 35.54
N ASP A 501 3.76 -4.14 34.75
CA ASP A 501 5.13 -4.62 34.65
C ASP A 501 5.97 -3.96 33.55
N GLY A 502 5.31 -3.29 32.59
CA GLY A 502 5.94 -2.46 31.56
C GLY A 502 5.94 -3.01 30.14
N ASP A 503 5.30 -4.14 29.87
CA ASP A 503 4.89 -4.54 28.51
C ASP A 503 3.37 -4.40 28.30
N LEU A 504 2.93 -4.47 27.05
CA LEU A 504 1.53 -4.25 26.67
C LEU A 504 0.80 -5.57 26.46
N ASP A 505 -0.23 -5.80 27.27
CA ASP A 505 -1.18 -6.91 27.19
C ASP A 505 -2.26 -6.65 26.14
N LEU A 506 -3.02 -7.69 25.78
CA LEU A 506 -4.05 -7.62 24.73
C LEU A 506 -5.35 -8.33 25.13
N VAL A 507 -6.48 -7.62 24.97
CA VAL A 507 -7.84 -8.14 25.13
C VAL A 507 -8.55 -8.11 23.78
N VAL A 508 -9.16 -9.23 23.38
CA VAL A 508 -9.86 -9.37 22.09
C VAL A 508 -11.28 -9.90 22.31
N ASN A 509 -12.27 -9.17 21.79
CA ASN A 509 -13.66 -9.60 21.75
C ASN A 509 -13.91 -10.56 20.59
N ASN A 510 -14.78 -11.54 20.80
CA ASN A 510 -15.10 -12.57 19.81
C ASN A 510 -16.62 -12.79 19.72
N VAL A 511 -17.14 -12.93 18.49
CA VAL A 511 -18.56 -13.23 18.25
C VAL A 511 -18.82 -14.73 18.40
N ASN A 512 -19.83 -15.07 19.22
CA ASN A 512 -20.27 -16.45 19.50
C ASN A 512 -19.12 -17.38 19.98
N MET A 513 -18.13 -16.80 20.67
CA MET A 513 -16.95 -17.48 21.21
C MET A 513 -16.41 -16.66 22.39
N PRO A 514 -15.80 -17.26 23.43
CA PRO A 514 -15.22 -16.51 24.54
C PRO A 514 -14.19 -15.47 24.09
N CYS A 515 -14.13 -14.32 24.77
CA CYS A 515 -13.08 -13.33 24.54
C CYS A 515 -11.69 -13.92 24.81
N PHE A 516 -10.66 -13.39 24.15
CA PHE A 516 -9.27 -13.75 24.43
C PHE A 516 -8.63 -12.71 25.35
N ILE A 517 -7.98 -13.19 26.41
CA ILE A 517 -7.14 -12.38 27.30
C ILE A 517 -5.72 -12.90 27.12
N TYR A 518 -4.82 -12.06 26.64
CA TYR A 518 -3.42 -12.39 26.44
C TYR A 518 -2.56 -11.59 27.41
N ARG A 519 -1.79 -12.30 28.23
CA ARG A 519 -0.69 -11.73 28.98
C ARG A 519 0.54 -11.64 28.10
N ASN A 520 1.16 -10.48 27.97
CA ASN A 520 2.48 -10.35 27.39
C ASN A 520 3.54 -10.82 28.42
N MET A 521 4.65 -11.36 27.92
CA MET A 521 5.68 -12.03 28.73
C MET A 521 7.08 -11.48 28.41
N THR A 522 7.14 -10.29 27.83
CA THR A 522 8.38 -9.63 27.38
C THR A 522 9.23 -9.26 28.60
N SER A 523 8.61 -8.67 29.61
CA SER A 523 9.23 -8.26 30.87
C SER A 523 9.89 -9.41 31.61
N GLU A 524 9.25 -10.58 31.78
CA GLU A 524 9.83 -11.69 32.55
C GLU A 524 10.74 -12.60 31.72
N LYS A 525 10.62 -12.61 30.39
CA LYS A 525 11.51 -13.40 29.52
C LYS A 525 12.79 -12.68 29.13
N TYR A 526 12.70 -11.40 28.81
CA TYR A 526 13.79 -10.65 28.19
C TYR A 526 14.32 -9.53 29.08
N HIS A 527 13.56 -9.12 30.12
CA HIS A 527 13.93 -8.02 31.02
C HIS A 527 14.28 -6.74 30.25
N LYS A 528 13.54 -6.48 29.17
CA LYS A 528 13.67 -5.25 28.41
C LYS A 528 13.28 -4.05 29.27
N SER A 529 13.85 -2.90 28.95
CA SER A 529 13.57 -1.67 29.68
C SER A 529 12.40 -0.91 29.06
N TYR A 530 11.72 -0.11 29.86
CA TYR A 530 10.52 0.62 29.45
C TYR A 530 10.38 1.96 30.19
N ILE A 531 9.41 2.77 29.76
CA ILE A 531 8.85 3.87 30.57
C ILE A 531 7.34 3.96 30.37
N ARG A 532 6.59 4.09 31.48
CA ARG A 532 5.15 4.35 31.47
C ARG A 532 4.89 5.81 31.81
N ILE A 533 4.05 6.49 31.04
CA ILE A 533 3.80 7.92 31.17
C ILE A 533 2.29 8.14 31.36
N LYS A 534 1.91 8.54 32.58
CA LYS A 534 0.53 8.93 32.93
C LYS A 534 0.42 10.46 32.86
N LEU A 535 -0.35 10.97 31.92
CA LEU A 535 -0.54 12.40 31.74
C LEU A 535 -1.58 12.95 32.72
N LYS A 536 -1.37 14.19 33.17
CA LYS A 536 -2.34 14.99 33.93
C LYS A 536 -2.41 16.42 33.40
N GLY A 537 -3.35 16.63 32.48
CA GLY A 537 -3.69 17.91 31.87
C GLY A 537 -4.38 18.89 32.84
N SER A 538 -4.87 20.00 32.27
CA SER A 538 -5.53 21.09 32.99
C SER A 538 -6.89 21.40 32.35
N GLY A 539 -7.75 22.12 33.08
CA GLY A 539 -9.10 22.42 32.58
C GLY A 539 -9.98 21.17 32.59
N MET A 540 -10.72 20.96 31.51
CA MET A 540 -11.61 19.80 31.36
C MET A 540 -10.89 18.58 30.77
N ASN A 541 -9.80 18.80 30.01
CA ASN A 541 -8.96 17.73 29.45
C ASN A 541 -7.93 17.20 30.48
N THR A 542 -8.39 16.52 31.55
CA THR A 542 -7.49 16.11 32.66
C THR A 542 -6.54 14.96 32.32
N PHE A 543 -6.84 14.18 31.28
CA PHE A 543 -5.97 13.11 30.78
C PHE A 543 -4.97 13.61 29.72
N GLY A 544 -5.14 14.83 29.18
CA GLY A 544 -4.21 15.39 28.20
C GLY A 544 -4.37 14.81 26.80
N ILE A 545 -5.60 14.45 26.42
CA ILE A 545 -5.96 13.95 25.08
C ILE A 545 -5.44 14.93 24.01
N GLY A 546 -4.70 14.42 23.02
CA GLY A 546 -3.98 15.20 22.01
C GLY A 546 -2.56 15.62 22.37
N ALA A 547 -2.07 15.34 23.60
CA ALA A 547 -0.67 15.57 23.93
C ALA A 547 0.27 14.70 23.09
N LYS A 548 1.36 15.30 22.60
CA LYS A 548 2.44 14.60 21.90
C LYS A 548 3.59 14.33 22.87
N VAL A 549 3.97 13.06 23.00
CA VAL A 549 5.07 12.62 23.86
C VAL A 549 6.17 12.00 23.01
N THR A 550 7.39 12.51 23.15
CA THR A 550 8.57 12.03 22.43
C THR A 550 9.66 11.60 23.41
N VAL A 551 10.12 10.36 23.27
CA VAL A 551 11.17 9.74 24.10
C VAL A 551 12.43 9.54 23.26
N TYR A 552 13.59 9.92 23.81
CA TYR A 552 14.89 9.74 23.18
C TYR A 552 15.77 8.86 24.08
N ALA A 553 16.20 7.70 23.58
CA ALA A 553 17.08 6.77 24.29
C ALA A 553 17.97 5.98 23.31
N ASP A 554 19.25 5.83 23.64
CA ASP A 554 20.26 5.07 22.88
C ASP A 554 20.30 5.36 21.35
N GLY A 555 19.94 6.59 20.96
CA GLY A 555 19.91 7.05 19.56
C GLY A 555 18.58 6.83 18.83
N ILE A 556 17.62 6.14 19.45
CA ILE A 556 16.25 5.97 18.94
C ILE A 556 15.39 7.13 19.45
N MET A 557 14.55 7.65 18.57
CA MET A 557 13.45 8.56 18.88
C MET A 557 12.15 7.77 18.77
N GLN A 558 11.23 7.92 19.71
CA GLN A 558 9.89 7.35 19.63
C GLN A 558 8.87 8.44 19.93
N MET A 559 7.89 8.63 19.05
CA MET A 559 6.76 9.51 19.30
C MET A 559 5.45 8.71 19.44
N GLN A 560 4.59 9.16 20.35
CA GLN A 560 3.20 8.73 20.52
C GLN A 560 2.30 9.96 20.80
N GLN A 561 1.03 9.87 20.43
CA GLN A 561 0.00 10.87 20.76
C GLN A 561 -1.12 10.23 21.58
N GLU A 562 -1.57 10.95 22.60
CA GLU A 562 -2.63 10.51 23.52
C GLU A 562 -4.01 10.62 22.87
N PHE A 563 -4.40 9.62 22.10
CA PHE A 563 -5.75 9.42 21.57
C PHE A 563 -6.13 7.96 21.82
N PRO A 564 -7.00 7.65 22.80
CA PRO A 564 -7.24 6.25 23.19
C PRO A 564 -8.25 5.53 22.31
N GLN A 565 -9.16 6.21 21.60
CA GLN A 565 -10.10 5.57 20.68
C GLN A 565 -9.41 5.23 19.35
N ARG A 566 -9.19 3.93 19.08
CA ARG A 566 -8.34 3.41 17.99
C ARG A 566 -8.88 2.07 17.45
N GLY A 567 -8.53 1.75 16.20
CA GLY A 567 -8.83 0.46 15.59
C GLY A 567 -10.30 0.32 15.19
N PHE A 568 -10.99 -0.63 15.81
CA PHE A 568 -12.40 -0.92 15.56
C PHE A 568 -13.20 -0.96 16.86
N GLU A 569 -14.17 -0.06 16.99
CA GLU A 569 -15.14 0.01 18.09
C GLU A 569 -14.55 0.17 19.53
N SER A 570 -13.24 0.40 19.68
CA SER A 570 -12.51 0.12 20.93
C SER A 570 -11.66 1.29 21.47
N SER A 571 -11.29 1.22 22.75
CA SER A 571 -10.56 2.26 23.49
C SER A 571 -9.41 1.67 24.32
N MET A 572 -8.20 2.21 24.13
CA MET A 572 -6.96 1.77 24.80
C MET A 572 -6.79 2.37 26.20
N ASP A 573 -5.87 1.82 26.99
CA ASP A 573 -5.45 2.41 28.28
C ASP A 573 -4.77 3.78 28.06
N PRO A 574 -5.20 4.88 28.72
CA PRO A 574 -4.61 6.21 28.58
C PRO A 574 -3.27 6.38 29.36
N VAL A 575 -2.46 5.32 29.38
CA VAL A 575 -1.10 5.32 29.93
C VAL A 575 -0.15 4.90 28.81
N LEU A 576 0.53 5.89 28.23
CA LEU A 576 1.50 5.64 27.17
C LEU A 576 2.67 4.79 27.68
N VAL A 577 2.98 3.70 26.99
CA VAL A 577 4.10 2.80 27.29
C VAL A 577 5.09 2.86 26.12
N PHE A 578 6.36 3.06 26.44
CA PHE A 578 7.46 3.07 25.48
C PHE A 578 8.43 1.94 25.84
N GLY A 579 8.59 0.97 24.93
CA GLY A 579 9.66 -0.02 25.00
C GLY A 579 11.01 0.62 24.70
N LEU A 580 12.06 0.23 25.44
CA LEU A 580 13.38 0.84 25.37
C LEU A 580 14.50 -0.20 25.21
N GLU A 581 14.17 -1.41 24.77
CA GLU A 581 15.09 -2.52 24.54
C GLU A 581 16.00 -2.80 25.75
N HIS A 582 17.26 -2.34 25.71
CA HIS A 582 18.23 -2.49 26.79
C HIS A 582 18.79 -1.16 27.30
N ALA A 583 18.15 -0.04 26.93
CA ALA A 583 18.57 1.30 27.33
C ALA A 583 18.48 1.44 28.85
N ARG A 584 19.57 1.93 29.46
CA ARG A 584 19.67 2.05 30.92
C ARG A 584 19.14 3.37 31.46
N LYS A 585 18.81 4.29 30.56
CA LYS A 585 18.53 5.69 30.82
C LYS A 585 17.93 6.32 29.57
N ILE A 586 17.02 7.25 29.76
CA ILE A 586 16.43 8.08 28.72
C ILE A 586 17.17 9.43 28.72
N ASP A 587 17.61 9.87 27.54
CA ASP A 587 18.33 11.13 27.38
C ASP A 587 17.38 12.31 27.59
N SER A 588 16.21 12.26 26.94
CA SER A 588 15.12 13.21 27.17
C SER A 588 13.73 12.64 26.90
N ILE A 589 12.76 13.14 27.66
CA ILE A 589 11.32 13.05 27.36
C ILE A 589 10.85 14.48 27.07
N VAL A 590 10.19 14.68 25.94
CA VAL A 590 9.53 15.93 25.55
C VAL A 590 8.04 15.68 25.53
N VAL A 591 7.27 16.54 26.21
CA VAL A 591 5.80 16.57 26.14
C VAL A 591 5.39 17.92 25.59
N ILE A 592 4.56 17.92 24.55
CA ILE A 592 3.84 19.10 24.05
C ILE A 592 2.37 18.90 24.38
N TRP A 593 1.80 19.79 25.17
CA TRP A 593 0.42 19.72 25.63
C TRP A 593 -0.55 20.29 24.57
N PRO A 594 -1.80 19.78 24.50
CA PRO A 594 -2.80 20.14 23.48
C PRO A 594 -3.41 21.54 23.68
N ASP A 595 -2.79 22.40 24.47
CA ASP A 595 -3.43 23.56 25.11
C ASP A 595 -3.47 24.84 24.24
N ARG A 596 -3.08 24.72 22.97
CA ARG A 596 -2.82 25.80 21.98
C ARG A 596 -1.83 26.91 22.37
N LYS A 597 -1.39 27.01 23.62
CA LYS A 597 -0.26 27.87 24.02
C LYS A 597 1.08 27.18 23.76
N HIS A 598 1.00 25.95 23.23
CA HIS A 598 2.10 25.04 22.97
C HIS A 598 2.93 24.83 24.24
N GLU A 599 2.26 24.67 25.39
CA GLU A 599 2.94 24.39 26.66
C GLU A 599 3.79 23.12 26.52
N MET A 600 5.08 23.24 26.85
CA MET A 600 6.07 22.19 26.67
C MET A 600 6.79 21.87 27.97
N GLN A 601 6.98 20.58 28.22
CA GLN A 601 7.79 20.05 29.30
C GLN A 601 8.94 19.21 28.73
N VAL A 602 10.14 19.42 29.25
CA VAL A 602 11.33 18.63 28.85
C VAL A 602 12.00 18.08 30.11
N LEU A 603 11.98 16.76 30.25
CA LEU A 603 12.75 16.05 31.26
C LEU A 603 14.02 15.52 30.60
N LYS A 604 15.15 15.53 31.32
CA LYS A 604 16.43 15.02 30.83
C LYS A 604 17.03 14.05 31.82
N ASN A 605 17.81 13.09 31.33
CA ASN A 605 18.52 12.11 32.14
C ASN A 605 17.60 11.25 33.03
N VAL A 606 16.48 10.78 32.45
CA VAL A 606 15.42 10.07 33.18
C VAL A 606 15.79 8.59 33.32
N ALA A 607 15.45 7.98 34.46
CA ALA A 607 15.64 6.55 34.69
C ALA A 607 14.56 5.72 33.98
N VAL A 608 14.91 4.51 33.56
CA VAL A 608 13.98 3.52 32.98
C VAL A 608 13.29 2.70 34.07
N ASN A 609 12.30 1.90 33.66
CA ASN A 609 11.60 0.88 34.46
C ASN A 609 10.83 1.51 35.64
N GLN A 610 10.06 2.54 35.32
CA GLN A 610 9.20 3.26 36.26
C GLN A 610 7.96 3.81 35.56
N THR A 611 6.95 4.17 36.34
CA THR A 611 5.82 5.01 35.90
C THR A 611 6.09 6.45 36.30
N LEU A 612 5.95 7.38 35.35
CA LEU A 612 6.04 8.82 35.59
C LEU A 612 4.67 9.47 35.38
N THR A 613 4.20 10.21 36.38
CA THR A 613 3.07 11.12 36.21
C THR A 613 3.59 12.50 35.83
N LEU A 614 3.20 12.99 34.65
CA LEU A 614 3.60 14.31 34.14
C LEU A 614 2.38 15.25 34.19
N TYR A 615 2.56 16.44 34.78
CA TYR A 615 1.49 17.42 34.96
C TYR A 615 1.68 18.63 34.04
N GLN A 616 0.63 19.05 33.34
CA GLN A 616 0.69 20.22 32.45
C GLN A 616 1.09 21.50 33.18
N LYS A 617 0.63 21.71 34.41
CA LYS A 617 1.02 22.87 35.24
C LYS A 617 2.55 23.01 35.46
N ASP A 618 3.31 21.94 35.26
CA ASP A 618 4.77 21.88 35.40
C ASP A 618 5.48 22.07 34.03
N ALA A 619 4.73 22.33 32.95
CA ALA A 619 5.22 22.83 31.68
C ALA A 619 5.54 24.33 31.83
N HIS A 620 6.82 24.67 31.70
CA HIS A 620 7.34 26.03 31.90
C HIS A 620 8.09 26.55 30.66
N GLN A 621 8.00 25.83 29.55
CA GLN A 621 8.55 26.18 28.26
C GLN A 621 7.39 26.29 27.26
N GLN A 622 7.59 27.04 26.18
CA GLN A 622 6.71 26.97 25.01
C GLN A 622 7.43 26.23 23.91
N PHE A 623 6.77 25.25 23.32
CA PHE A 623 7.15 24.72 22.03
C PHE A 623 6.89 25.81 20.99
N ILE A 624 7.87 26.01 20.13
CA ILE A 624 7.75 26.88 18.96
C ILE A 624 8.08 25.97 17.79
N TYR A 625 7.08 25.65 16.97
CA TYR A 625 7.32 24.90 15.75
C TYR A 625 8.25 25.71 14.85
N HIS A 626 9.41 25.12 14.56
CA HIS A 626 10.35 25.64 13.57
C HIS A 626 10.32 24.66 12.41
N PRO A 627 9.56 24.92 11.33
CA PRO A 627 9.59 24.06 10.15
C PRO A 627 11.04 23.95 9.67
N PRO A 628 11.51 22.75 9.28
CA PRO A 628 12.86 22.59 8.76
C PRO A 628 13.09 23.51 7.56
N VAL A 629 14.11 24.36 7.63
CA VAL A 629 14.45 25.27 6.53
C VAL A 629 15.30 24.51 5.52
N TYR A 630 14.65 23.93 4.53
CA TYR A 630 15.33 23.27 3.42
C TYR A 630 15.94 24.25 2.42
N HIS A 631 16.98 23.81 1.73
CA HIS A 631 17.65 24.54 0.66
C HIS A 631 17.63 23.66 -0.59
N PRO A 632 16.48 23.58 -1.29
CA PRO A 632 16.29 22.63 -2.37
C PRO A 632 17.34 22.81 -3.49
N LEU A 633 17.78 21.69 -4.06
CA LEU A 633 18.74 21.68 -5.17
C LEU A 633 18.11 22.19 -6.47
N PHE A 634 16.80 21.98 -6.63
CA PHE A 634 16.02 22.29 -7.82
C PHE A 634 14.77 23.13 -7.51
N ALA A 635 14.24 23.80 -8.54
CA ALA A 635 12.96 24.48 -8.47
C ALA A 635 12.12 24.14 -9.72
N ASN A 636 10.85 23.77 -9.53
CA ASN A 636 9.91 23.58 -10.63
C ASN A 636 9.65 24.93 -11.32
N VAL A 637 9.97 25.03 -12.60
CA VAL A 637 9.78 26.23 -13.43
C VAL A 637 8.77 26.01 -14.57
N SER A 638 8.23 24.80 -14.71
CA SER A 638 7.42 24.31 -15.84
C SER A 638 6.42 25.33 -16.39
N GLY A 639 5.46 25.75 -15.57
CA GLY A 639 4.36 26.65 -15.98
C GLY A 639 4.78 28.10 -16.28
N SER A 640 6.06 28.45 -16.10
CA SER A 640 6.62 29.75 -16.44
C SER A 640 7.67 29.70 -17.55
N TYR A 641 8.36 28.57 -17.72
CA TYR A 641 9.45 28.41 -18.69
C TYR A 641 9.02 27.68 -19.97
N ILE A 642 7.98 26.85 -19.95
CA ILE A 642 7.48 26.15 -21.15
C ILE A 642 6.31 26.93 -21.75
N SER A 643 6.34 27.15 -23.08
CA SER A 643 5.29 27.84 -23.83
C SER A 643 4.79 27.01 -25.02
N GLY A 644 3.46 26.85 -25.10
CA GLY A 644 2.79 25.93 -26.02
C GLY A 644 2.30 24.66 -25.32
N ASN A 645 1.45 23.87 -26.00
CA ASN A 645 0.94 22.62 -25.43
C ASN A 645 2.05 21.55 -25.39
N ILE A 646 2.49 21.18 -24.19
CA ILE A 646 3.43 20.09 -23.90
C ILE A 646 2.76 18.84 -23.32
N LYS A 647 1.45 18.87 -23.07
CA LYS A 647 0.72 17.73 -22.52
C LYS A 647 0.82 16.53 -23.49
N HIS A 648 1.17 15.37 -22.94
CA HIS A 648 0.93 14.06 -23.55
C HIS A 648 -0.54 13.67 -23.37
N GLN A 649 -1.18 13.07 -24.36
CA GLN A 649 -2.56 12.62 -24.22
C GLN A 649 -2.78 11.26 -24.86
N GLU A 650 -3.15 10.29 -24.01
CA GLU A 650 -3.46 8.90 -24.39
C GLU A 650 -4.84 8.72 -25.05
N ASP A 651 -4.96 7.67 -25.88
CA ASP A 651 -6.25 7.16 -26.34
C ASP A 651 -6.89 6.25 -25.28
N LEU A 652 -7.53 6.89 -24.29
CA LEU A 652 -8.26 6.21 -23.22
C LEU A 652 -9.49 5.39 -23.70
N SER A 653 -9.76 5.31 -25.01
CA SER A 653 -10.83 4.46 -25.57
C SER A 653 -10.34 3.05 -25.97
N TYR A 654 -9.03 2.85 -26.10
CA TYR A 654 -8.43 1.53 -26.30
C TYR A 654 -8.07 0.88 -24.95
N VAL A 655 -8.24 -0.45 -24.86
CA VAL A 655 -7.91 -1.24 -23.67
C VAL A 655 -7.44 -2.63 -24.09
N ASP A 656 -6.15 -2.92 -23.93
CA ASP A 656 -5.50 -4.17 -24.35
C ASP A 656 -6.20 -5.42 -23.79
N PHE A 657 -6.69 -5.35 -22.54
CA PHE A 657 -7.42 -6.44 -21.88
C PHE A 657 -8.67 -6.92 -22.63
N GLN A 658 -9.19 -6.14 -23.59
CA GLN A 658 -10.30 -6.56 -24.47
C GLN A 658 -9.83 -7.51 -25.60
N LYS A 659 -8.58 -7.37 -26.06
CA LYS A 659 -7.90 -8.25 -27.03
C LYS A 659 -7.26 -9.45 -26.31
N GLU A 660 -6.61 -9.19 -25.19
CA GLU A 660 -5.77 -10.14 -24.44
C GLU A 660 -6.16 -10.17 -22.96
N ARG A 661 -7.26 -10.86 -22.66
CA ARG A 661 -7.88 -10.87 -21.31
C ARG A 661 -6.94 -11.23 -20.17
N LEU A 662 -5.90 -12.04 -20.42
CA LEU A 662 -5.01 -12.58 -19.39
C LEU A 662 -3.59 -11.96 -19.37
N MET A 663 -3.36 -10.84 -20.07
CA MET A 663 -2.14 -10.05 -19.86
C MET A 663 -2.20 -9.29 -18.51
N PRO A 664 -1.05 -8.96 -17.89
CA PRO A 664 -1.01 -8.33 -16.57
C PRO A 664 -1.18 -6.79 -16.59
N GLU A 665 -0.75 -6.13 -17.68
CA GLU A 665 -0.67 -4.67 -17.82
C GLU A 665 -0.99 -4.20 -19.26
N LEU A 666 -1.25 -2.90 -19.44
CA LEU A 666 -1.53 -2.25 -20.72
C LEU A 666 -0.22 -1.77 -21.38
N LEU A 667 0.10 -2.29 -22.56
CA LEU A 667 1.29 -1.87 -23.32
C LEU A 667 1.03 -0.62 -24.19
N SER A 668 -0.24 -0.27 -24.41
CA SER A 668 -0.69 0.98 -25.05
C SER A 668 -0.23 2.28 -24.36
N THR A 669 0.25 2.24 -23.11
CA THR A 669 0.48 3.45 -22.28
C THR A 669 1.94 3.67 -21.85
N GLU A 670 2.89 3.21 -22.68
CA GLU A 670 4.32 3.28 -22.40
C GLU A 670 5.00 4.62 -22.79
N GLY A 671 4.34 5.45 -23.60
CA GLY A 671 4.84 6.78 -24.00
C GLY A 671 4.65 7.88 -22.93
N PRO A 672 5.28 9.07 -23.06
CA PRO A 672 6.19 9.46 -24.13
C PRO A 672 7.67 9.36 -23.75
N ARG A 673 8.52 9.29 -24.78
CA ARG A 673 9.98 9.48 -24.64
C ARG A 673 10.45 10.87 -25.08
N ILE A 674 11.64 11.24 -24.64
CA ILE A 674 12.32 12.51 -24.94
C ILE A 674 13.54 12.23 -25.84
N ALA A 675 13.79 13.12 -26.79
CA ALA A 675 15.10 13.22 -27.45
C ALA A 675 15.61 14.66 -27.42
N THR A 676 16.92 14.87 -27.27
CA THR A 676 17.52 16.22 -27.15
C THR A 676 18.64 16.43 -28.17
N ALA A 677 18.73 17.64 -28.73
CA ALA A 677 19.79 18.06 -29.66
C ALA A 677 19.82 19.59 -29.80
N ASP A 678 20.88 20.16 -30.38
CA ASP A 678 20.83 21.53 -30.93
C ASP A 678 20.19 21.44 -32.32
N ILE A 679 18.87 21.63 -32.39
CA ILE A 679 18.07 21.35 -33.59
C ILE A 679 18.21 22.49 -34.62
N ASN A 680 18.55 23.69 -34.17
CA ASN A 680 18.55 24.90 -34.99
C ASN A 680 19.95 25.53 -35.21
N GLY A 681 20.98 25.00 -34.53
CA GLY A 681 22.38 25.42 -34.66
C GLY A 681 22.75 26.68 -33.88
N ASP A 682 22.01 27.07 -32.85
CA ASP A 682 22.28 28.27 -32.04
C ASP A 682 23.14 28.01 -30.78
N GLY A 683 23.50 26.75 -30.52
CA GLY A 683 24.30 26.31 -29.38
C GLY A 683 23.52 26.09 -28.08
N LEU A 684 22.18 26.08 -28.14
CA LEU A 684 21.31 25.68 -27.04
C LEU A 684 20.72 24.30 -27.30
N THR A 685 20.35 23.59 -26.23
CA THR A 685 19.74 22.26 -26.35
C THR A 685 18.22 22.37 -26.41
N ASP A 686 17.67 21.97 -27.55
CA ASP A 686 16.26 21.81 -27.87
C ASP A 686 15.80 20.38 -27.53
N PHE A 687 14.49 20.12 -27.57
CA PHE A 687 13.96 18.76 -27.34
C PHE A 687 12.76 18.39 -28.21
N PHE A 688 12.66 17.10 -28.50
CA PHE A 688 11.46 16.39 -28.94
C PHE A 688 10.82 15.70 -27.72
N ILE A 689 9.49 15.67 -27.67
CA ILE A 689 8.72 14.76 -26.83
C ILE A 689 7.71 14.02 -27.70
N GLY A 690 7.66 12.69 -27.54
CA GLY A 690 6.70 11.83 -28.24
C GLY A 690 5.24 12.23 -27.96
N GLY A 691 4.34 11.77 -28.81
CA GLY A 691 2.92 11.77 -28.52
C GLY A 691 2.31 10.37 -28.74
N ALA A 692 1.17 10.16 -28.10
CA ALA A 692 0.42 8.92 -28.22
C ALA A 692 -0.46 8.92 -29.48
N ARG A 693 -1.18 7.82 -29.71
CA ARG A 693 -2.18 7.72 -30.77
C ARG A 693 -3.14 8.92 -30.77
N ASP A 694 -3.23 9.56 -31.93
CA ASP A 694 -3.95 10.81 -32.23
C ASP A 694 -3.40 12.11 -31.59
N ASP A 695 -2.35 12.06 -30.78
CA ASP A 695 -1.59 13.21 -30.28
C ASP A 695 -0.18 13.27 -30.92
N PRO A 696 0.13 14.22 -31.82
CA PRO A 696 1.41 14.21 -32.53
C PRO A 696 2.60 14.53 -31.61
N GLY A 697 3.77 13.94 -31.94
CA GLY A 697 5.07 14.31 -31.39
C GLY A 697 5.40 15.81 -31.56
N LYS A 698 6.18 16.37 -30.63
CA LYS A 698 6.25 17.83 -30.39
C LYS A 698 7.69 18.29 -30.22
N ILE A 699 8.11 19.30 -30.99
CA ILE A 699 9.43 19.94 -30.87
C ILE A 699 9.33 21.23 -30.06
N PHE A 700 10.26 21.44 -29.14
CA PHE A 700 10.44 22.64 -28.33
C PHE A 700 11.84 23.21 -28.50
N ILE A 701 11.92 24.47 -28.91
CA ILE A 701 13.17 25.21 -29.08
C ILE A 701 13.49 26.00 -27.81
N GLN A 702 14.73 25.91 -27.32
CA GLN A 702 15.25 26.72 -26.22
C GLN A 702 15.52 28.15 -26.70
N LEU A 703 15.08 29.13 -25.93
CA LEU A 703 15.29 30.55 -26.20
C LEU A 703 16.51 31.07 -25.42
N PRO A 704 17.17 32.15 -25.88
CA PRO A 704 18.39 32.69 -25.25
C PRO A 704 18.25 33.20 -23.80
N ASP A 705 17.03 33.22 -23.24
CA ASP A 705 16.69 33.56 -21.86
C ASP A 705 16.32 32.33 -20.99
N GLY A 706 16.33 31.13 -21.58
CA GLY A 706 16.08 29.85 -20.92
C GLY A 706 14.65 29.31 -21.06
N HIS A 707 13.71 30.04 -21.66
CA HIS A 707 12.37 29.52 -21.92
C HIS A 707 12.39 28.52 -23.08
N PHE A 708 11.41 27.62 -23.11
CA PHE A 708 11.19 26.67 -24.19
C PHE A 708 9.90 27.00 -24.92
N LYS A 709 9.92 26.91 -26.25
CA LYS A 709 8.78 27.25 -27.10
C LYS A 709 8.49 26.14 -28.10
N ARG A 710 7.25 25.64 -28.08
CA ARG A 710 6.76 24.70 -29.09
C ARG A 710 6.81 25.32 -30.50
N ILE A 711 7.31 24.54 -31.46
CA ILE A 711 7.13 24.80 -32.89
C ILE A 711 6.12 23.82 -33.51
N THR A 712 5.67 24.10 -34.72
CA THR A 712 4.64 23.31 -35.42
C THR A 712 5.28 22.67 -36.65
N GLU A 713 5.40 21.34 -36.63
CA GLU A 713 6.02 20.56 -37.69
C GLU A 713 4.96 19.75 -38.45
N PRO A 714 4.61 20.13 -39.70
CA PRO A 714 3.48 19.54 -40.42
C PRO A 714 3.60 18.03 -40.68
N ASP A 715 4.82 17.50 -40.78
CA ASP A 715 5.05 16.07 -41.00
C ASP A 715 4.86 15.25 -39.71
N LEU A 716 5.13 15.82 -38.53
CA LEU A 716 4.78 15.21 -37.24
C LEU A 716 3.28 15.28 -36.99
N ASP A 717 2.64 16.43 -37.26
CA ASP A 717 1.17 16.59 -37.16
C ASP A 717 0.40 15.64 -38.10
N ALA A 718 1.00 15.25 -39.24
CA ALA A 718 0.45 14.29 -40.19
C ALA A 718 0.62 12.82 -39.77
N ASP A 719 1.64 12.53 -38.95
CA ASP A 719 1.93 11.19 -38.41
C ASP A 719 1.31 10.97 -37.00
N ARG A 720 0.33 11.79 -36.60
CA ARG A 720 -0.34 11.68 -35.29
C ARG A 720 -0.95 10.31 -34.95
N HIS A 721 -1.18 9.44 -35.94
CA HIS A 721 -1.76 8.11 -35.72
C HIS A 721 -0.75 7.07 -35.22
N PHE A 722 0.54 7.40 -35.22
CA PHE A 722 1.59 6.59 -34.64
C PHE A 722 1.69 6.84 -33.13
N GLU A 723 2.02 5.79 -32.38
CA GLU A 723 2.40 5.87 -30.97
C GLU A 723 3.93 6.11 -30.87
N ASP A 724 4.42 7.17 -30.23
CA ASP A 724 5.85 7.53 -30.20
C ASP A 724 6.59 7.00 -28.93
N ILE A 725 6.80 5.67 -28.83
CA ILE A 725 7.46 5.02 -27.67
C ILE A 725 8.99 5.14 -27.62
N GLY A 726 9.64 5.77 -28.60
CA GLY A 726 11.10 5.89 -28.62
C GLY A 726 11.61 6.83 -29.70
N ALA A 727 12.59 7.67 -29.36
CA ALA A 727 13.15 8.66 -30.28
C ALA A 727 14.65 8.89 -30.05
N ALA A 728 15.35 9.34 -31.09
CA ALA A 728 16.74 9.75 -31.01
C ALA A 728 17.04 10.83 -32.08
N PHE A 729 18.08 11.64 -31.84
CA PHE A 729 18.62 12.57 -32.84
C PHE A 729 19.98 12.08 -33.36
N ALA A 730 20.18 12.11 -34.67
CA ALA A 730 21.46 11.81 -35.33
C ALA A 730 21.52 12.41 -36.74
N ASP A 731 22.70 12.75 -37.23
CA ASP A 731 22.93 13.18 -38.61
C ASP A 731 22.98 11.95 -39.53
N VAL A 732 21.83 11.48 -40.03
CA VAL A 732 21.74 10.19 -40.74
C VAL A 732 22.06 10.30 -42.23
N ASN A 733 22.03 11.53 -42.78
CA ASN A 733 22.35 11.82 -44.17
C ASN A 733 23.76 12.45 -44.35
N HIS A 734 24.47 12.71 -43.24
CA HIS A 734 25.80 13.30 -43.15
C HIS A 734 25.89 14.74 -43.73
N ASP A 735 24.83 15.55 -43.55
CA ASP A 735 24.76 16.97 -43.98
C ASP A 735 25.18 17.98 -42.89
N GLY A 736 25.36 17.52 -41.66
CA GLY A 736 25.79 18.30 -40.50
C GLY A 736 24.67 18.76 -39.56
N TYR A 737 23.41 18.36 -39.79
CA TYR A 737 22.28 18.67 -38.91
C TYR A 737 21.72 17.42 -38.23
N PRO A 738 21.23 17.50 -36.98
CA PRO A 738 20.60 16.36 -36.33
C PRO A 738 19.21 16.10 -36.90
N ASP A 739 19.04 14.96 -37.56
CA ASP A 739 17.76 14.41 -38.01
C ASP A 739 17.06 13.67 -36.86
N LEU A 740 15.73 13.59 -36.91
CA LEU A 740 14.93 12.91 -35.91
C LEU A 740 14.58 11.48 -36.36
N ILE A 741 14.91 10.49 -35.54
CA ILE A 741 14.46 9.09 -35.69
C ILE A 741 13.41 8.82 -34.62
N VAL A 742 12.26 8.23 -35.03
CA VAL A 742 11.19 7.83 -34.12
C VAL A 742 10.77 6.39 -34.42
N VAL A 743 10.57 5.59 -33.38
CA VAL A 743 10.02 4.22 -33.45
C VAL A 743 8.67 4.17 -32.76
N SER A 744 7.86 3.17 -33.12
CA SER A 744 6.48 3.03 -32.66
C SER A 744 6.17 1.66 -32.08
N GLY A 745 5.16 1.62 -31.22
CA GLY A 745 4.77 0.45 -30.45
C GLY A 745 3.35 0.59 -29.92
N GLY A 746 3.11 0.16 -28.68
CA GLY A 746 1.78 0.04 -28.09
C GLY A 746 1.23 -1.40 -28.20
N ASN A 747 -0.07 -1.56 -28.37
CA ASN A 747 -0.71 -2.87 -28.68
C ASN A 747 -2.01 -2.75 -29.52
N GLU A 748 -2.34 -1.53 -29.96
CA GLU A 748 -3.51 -1.17 -30.76
C GLU A 748 -3.47 -1.83 -32.14
N ASP A 749 -2.27 -1.91 -32.70
CA ASP A 749 -2.01 -2.25 -34.09
C ASP A 749 -1.56 -3.70 -34.27
N ASP A 750 -2.00 -4.33 -35.36
CA ASP A 750 -1.67 -5.73 -35.64
C ASP A 750 -0.24 -5.89 -36.23
N VAL A 751 0.33 -7.09 -36.08
CA VAL A 751 1.65 -7.46 -36.60
C VAL A 751 1.80 -7.09 -38.08
N GLY A 752 2.81 -6.28 -38.40
CA GLY A 752 3.08 -5.80 -39.76
C GLY A 752 2.26 -4.57 -40.19
N SER A 753 1.56 -3.91 -39.27
CA SER A 753 0.89 -2.63 -39.53
C SER A 753 1.88 -1.55 -40.00
N PRO A 754 1.51 -0.68 -40.97
CA PRO A 754 2.35 0.46 -41.35
C PRO A 754 2.53 1.48 -40.21
N TRP A 755 1.67 1.46 -39.20
CA TRP A 755 1.77 2.31 -38.00
C TRP A 755 2.82 1.83 -36.99
N LEU A 756 3.41 0.65 -37.23
CA LEU A 756 4.57 0.11 -36.49
C LEU A 756 5.88 0.23 -37.29
N MET A 757 5.90 1.01 -38.38
CA MET A 757 7.13 1.28 -39.13
C MET A 757 7.95 2.39 -38.46
N PRO A 758 9.28 2.22 -38.30
CA PRO A 758 10.19 3.29 -37.92
C PRO A 758 10.14 4.48 -38.89
N ARG A 759 10.43 5.68 -38.40
CA ARG A 759 10.32 6.96 -39.13
C ARG A 759 11.60 7.78 -38.98
N VAL A 760 12.02 8.41 -40.08
CA VAL A 760 13.10 9.41 -40.12
C VAL A 760 12.55 10.72 -40.64
N TYR A 761 12.88 11.82 -39.98
CA TYR A 761 12.58 13.18 -40.42
C TYR A 761 13.89 13.97 -40.54
N LEU A 762 14.22 14.35 -41.77
CA LEU A 762 15.44 15.09 -42.09
C LEU A 762 15.31 16.56 -41.67
N ASN A 763 16.31 17.10 -41.00
CA ASN A 763 16.37 18.48 -40.54
C ASN A 763 17.08 19.36 -41.58
N ASN A 764 16.63 20.60 -41.77
CA ASN A 764 17.29 21.56 -42.67
C ASN A 764 18.25 22.55 -41.96
N GLY A 765 18.64 22.25 -40.72
CA GLY A 765 19.50 23.09 -39.89
C GLY A 765 18.82 24.34 -39.33
N LYS A 766 17.48 24.37 -39.31
CA LYS A 766 16.66 25.45 -38.72
C LYS A 766 15.51 24.92 -37.88
N GLY A 767 15.55 23.63 -37.53
CA GLY A 767 14.46 22.93 -36.88
C GLY A 767 13.18 22.83 -37.69
N ILE A 768 13.29 22.69 -39.02
CA ILE A 768 12.16 22.35 -39.88
C ILE A 768 12.45 20.96 -40.45
N PHE A 769 11.54 20.03 -40.19
CA PHE A 769 11.72 18.61 -40.45
C PHE A 769 10.94 18.14 -41.69
N LYS A 770 11.50 17.18 -42.43
CA LYS A 770 10.83 16.54 -43.57
C LYS A 770 10.99 15.02 -43.53
N LYS A 771 9.88 14.29 -43.48
CA LYS A 771 9.84 12.82 -43.45
C LYS A 771 10.51 12.22 -44.69
N LEU A 772 11.46 11.32 -44.48
CA LEU A 772 12.05 10.46 -45.50
C LEU A 772 11.18 9.21 -45.64
N THR A 773 10.32 9.18 -46.65
CA THR A 773 9.24 8.17 -46.77
C THR A 773 9.71 6.76 -47.12
N ASP A 774 10.95 6.61 -47.56
CA ASP A 774 11.58 5.37 -48.01
C ASP A 774 12.79 4.97 -47.16
N ALA A 775 12.98 5.61 -45.99
CA ALA A 775 14.09 5.37 -45.05
C ALA A 775 14.24 3.90 -44.62
N PHE A 776 13.13 3.14 -44.58
CA PHE A 776 13.12 1.73 -44.20
C PHE A 776 12.37 0.88 -45.24
N PRO A 777 12.87 -0.33 -45.57
CA PRO A 777 12.10 -1.37 -46.24
C PRO A 777 10.76 -1.66 -45.54
N ALA A 778 9.72 -1.97 -46.33
CA ALA A 778 8.36 -2.16 -45.84
C ALA A 778 8.14 -3.41 -44.96
N ASP A 779 9.14 -4.31 -44.91
CA ASP A 779 9.19 -5.46 -44.00
C ASP A 779 9.85 -5.15 -42.63
N ILE A 780 10.35 -3.93 -42.44
CA ILE A 780 10.73 -3.39 -41.12
C ILE A 780 9.51 -2.69 -40.50
N SER A 781 8.64 -3.51 -39.92
CA SER A 781 7.50 -3.08 -39.09
C SER A 781 7.51 -3.92 -37.82
N VAL A 782 7.58 -3.26 -36.67
CA VAL A 782 7.80 -3.89 -35.37
C VAL A 782 7.18 -3.05 -34.26
N ASN A 783 6.47 -3.70 -33.35
CA ASN A 783 6.11 -3.09 -32.07
C ASN A 783 7.40 -2.91 -31.25
N ALA A 784 7.96 -1.70 -31.26
CA ALA A 784 9.24 -1.40 -30.64
C ALA A 784 9.08 -0.82 -29.23
N SER A 785 10.19 -0.76 -28.48
CA SER A 785 10.27 -0.12 -27.15
C SER A 785 11.32 0.99 -27.08
N CYS A 786 12.37 0.89 -27.91
CA CYS A 786 13.50 1.80 -27.89
C CYS A 786 14.22 1.83 -29.24
N VAL A 787 14.90 2.95 -29.50
CA VAL A 787 15.87 3.10 -30.59
C VAL A 787 17.19 3.63 -30.02
N LYS A 788 18.32 3.04 -30.41
CA LYS A 788 19.66 3.39 -29.89
C LYS A 788 20.65 3.54 -31.04
N VAL A 789 21.11 4.77 -31.26
CA VAL A 789 22.02 5.14 -32.36
C VAL A 789 23.47 4.82 -31.99
N PHE A 790 24.20 4.17 -32.90
CA PHE A 790 25.65 3.98 -32.81
C PHE A 790 26.20 3.52 -34.17
N ASP A 791 27.24 4.18 -34.71
CA ASP A 791 28.05 3.64 -35.81
C ASP A 791 28.82 2.42 -35.29
N PHE A 792 28.23 1.22 -35.45
CA PHE A 792 28.86 -0.01 -34.99
C PHE A 792 29.88 -0.55 -35.97
N ASN A 793 29.84 -0.12 -37.24
CA ASN A 793 30.63 -0.71 -38.31
C ASN A 793 31.92 0.09 -38.61
N GLY A 794 31.96 1.36 -38.20
CA GLY A 794 33.10 2.27 -38.28
C GLY A 794 33.25 2.98 -39.62
N ASP A 795 32.17 3.11 -40.41
CA ASP A 795 32.18 3.83 -41.69
C ASP A 795 31.87 5.33 -41.58
N GLY A 796 31.46 5.79 -40.38
CA GLY A 796 31.12 7.19 -40.09
C GLY A 796 29.63 7.52 -40.22
N TYR A 797 28.77 6.56 -40.55
CA TYR A 797 27.33 6.76 -40.63
C TYR A 797 26.63 6.24 -39.37
N PRO A 798 25.66 6.97 -38.79
CA PRO A 798 24.94 6.46 -37.62
C PRO A 798 24.05 5.27 -37.99
N ASP A 799 24.37 4.10 -37.44
CA ASP A 799 23.54 2.89 -37.51
C ASP A 799 22.56 2.82 -36.30
N LEU A 800 21.59 1.89 -36.33
CA LEU A 800 20.53 1.76 -35.33
C LEU A 800 20.44 0.36 -34.71
N PHE A 801 20.20 0.29 -33.40
CA PHE A 801 19.49 -0.81 -32.76
C PHE A 801 18.05 -0.41 -32.48
N ILE A 802 17.08 -1.31 -32.74
CA ILE A 802 15.67 -1.16 -32.38
C ILE A 802 15.24 -2.40 -31.57
N GLY A 803 14.83 -2.18 -30.33
CA GLY A 803 14.31 -3.23 -29.45
C GLY A 803 12.84 -3.52 -29.75
N GLY A 804 12.48 -4.78 -29.94
CA GLY A 804 11.08 -5.22 -30.06
C GLY A 804 10.45 -5.40 -28.69
N ARG A 805 9.27 -4.79 -28.45
CA ARG A 805 8.56 -4.75 -27.17
C ARG A 805 7.73 -6.00 -26.89
N ASP A 806 6.85 -6.32 -27.84
CA ASP A 806 5.88 -7.41 -27.77
C ASP A 806 5.47 -7.86 -29.20
N VAL A 807 4.77 -8.99 -29.33
CA VAL A 807 4.11 -9.39 -30.59
C VAL A 807 2.61 -9.13 -30.45
N PRO A 808 2.05 -8.05 -31.02
CA PRO A 808 0.70 -7.59 -30.73
C PRO A 808 -0.38 -8.68 -30.77
N GLY A 809 -1.13 -8.82 -29.68
CA GLY A 809 -2.12 -9.89 -29.50
C GLY A 809 -1.55 -11.21 -28.96
N ILE A 810 -0.27 -11.28 -28.58
CA ILE A 810 0.42 -12.47 -28.07
C ILE A 810 1.44 -12.10 -26.96
N TYR A 811 0.97 -11.50 -25.88
CA TYR A 811 1.78 -11.12 -24.71
C TYR A 811 2.62 -12.29 -24.20
N GLY A 812 3.93 -12.10 -24.15
CA GLY A 812 4.88 -13.14 -23.75
C GLY A 812 5.44 -13.97 -24.91
N ALA A 813 5.19 -13.62 -26.16
CA ALA A 813 6.03 -14.06 -27.29
C ALA A 813 7.36 -13.29 -27.32
N ASP A 814 8.35 -13.80 -28.08
CA ASP A 814 9.62 -13.09 -28.30
C ASP A 814 9.53 -12.29 -29.62
N PRO A 815 9.42 -10.95 -29.59
CA PRO A 815 9.39 -10.12 -30.79
C PRO A 815 10.77 -10.04 -31.48
N ARG A 816 10.77 -9.63 -32.75
CA ARG A 816 12.02 -9.37 -33.48
C ARG A 816 12.61 -8.04 -33.07
N SER A 817 13.83 -8.07 -32.52
CA SER A 817 14.69 -6.87 -32.42
C SER A 817 15.60 -6.76 -33.64
N TYR A 818 16.01 -5.54 -33.98
CA TYR A 818 16.75 -5.23 -35.20
C TYR A 818 18.08 -4.52 -34.93
N LEU A 819 19.09 -4.88 -35.72
CA LEU A 819 20.31 -4.10 -35.94
C LEU A 819 20.31 -3.67 -37.42
N LEU A 820 20.22 -2.36 -37.67
CA LEU A 820 20.02 -1.77 -38.98
C LEU A 820 21.23 -0.92 -39.38
N GLN A 821 21.81 -1.21 -40.54
CA GLN A 821 22.94 -0.46 -41.10
C GLN A 821 22.45 0.66 -42.02
N ASN A 822 23.01 1.87 -41.89
CA ASN A 822 22.75 3.04 -42.72
C ASN A 822 23.62 3.01 -44.00
N ASP A 823 23.16 3.62 -45.10
CA ASP A 823 23.97 3.82 -46.32
C ASP A 823 24.65 5.19 -46.41
N GLY A 824 24.40 6.06 -45.42
CA GLY A 824 24.88 7.44 -45.37
C GLY A 824 23.95 8.46 -46.05
N HIS A 825 22.74 8.04 -46.45
CA HIS A 825 21.70 8.91 -47.00
C HIS A 825 20.38 8.85 -46.19
N GLY A 826 20.39 8.16 -45.05
CA GLY A 826 19.23 7.94 -44.19
C GLY A 826 18.40 6.71 -44.57
N HIS A 827 18.94 5.82 -45.42
CA HIS A 827 18.30 4.55 -45.81
C HIS A 827 18.93 3.39 -45.03
N PHE A 828 18.08 2.62 -44.34
CA PHE A 828 18.49 1.60 -43.37
C PHE A 828 18.14 0.18 -43.83
N PHE A 829 19.05 -0.78 -43.57
CA PHE A 829 18.89 -2.18 -43.99
C PHE A 829 19.16 -3.17 -42.84
N ASP A 830 18.35 -4.21 -42.73
CA ASP A 830 18.49 -5.24 -41.70
C ASP A 830 19.77 -6.08 -41.88
N VAL A 831 20.64 -6.04 -40.87
CA VAL A 831 21.90 -6.81 -40.79
C VAL A 831 21.95 -7.72 -39.56
N THR A 832 20.84 -7.85 -38.81
CA THR A 832 20.73 -8.48 -37.49
C THR A 832 21.28 -9.89 -37.47
N ASP A 833 20.71 -10.81 -38.26
CA ASP A 833 21.10 -12.23 -38.22
C ASP A 833 22.52 -12.48 -38.77
N ARG A 834 23.08 -11.52 -39.52
CA ARG A 834 24.44 -11.56 -40.06
C ARG A 834 25.47 -11.12 -39.03
N LEU A 835 25.22 -9.98 -38.37
CA LEU A 835 26.16 -9.32 -37.48
C LEU A 835 25.95 -9.68 -36.00
N ALA A 836 24.71 -9.92 -35.56
CA ALA A 836 24.34 -10.22 -34.17
C ALA A 836 23.46 -11.50 -34.06
N PRO A 837 23.99 -12.72 -34.35
CA PRO A 837 23.18 -13.94 -34.34
C PRO A 837 22.49 -14.18 -32.99
N GLY A 838 21.15 -14.32 -33.02
CA GLY A 838 20.32 -14.51 -31.82
C GLY A 838 19.83 -13.23 -31.15
N LEU A 839 20.19 -12.03 -31.65
CA LEU A 839 19.61 -10.76 -31.22
C LEU A 839 18.16 -10.60 -31.70
N SER A 840 17.84 -11.19 -32.86
CA SER A 840 16.52 -11.15 -33.51
C SER A 840 15.41 -11.92 -32.80
N SER A 841 15.70 -12.61 -31.70
CA SER A 841 14.73 -13.28 -30.83
C SER A 841 15.23 -13.28 -29.37
N ILE A 842 15.69 -12.12 -28.90
CA ILE A 842 16.35 -11.98 -27.59
C ILE A 842 15.35 -12.02 -26.42
N GLY A 843 14.13 -11.52 -26.62
CA GLY A 843 13.09 -11.38 -25.60
C GLY A 843 12.23 -10.14 -25.85
N MET A 844 11.41 -9.79 -24.85
CA MET A 844 10.56 -8.59 -24.84
C MET A 844 11.39 -7.40 -24.36
N VAL A 845 12.12 -6.76 -25.27
CA VAL A 845 13.06 -5.68 -24.96
C VAL A 845 12.27 -4.45 -24.50
N THR A 846 12.72 -3.80 -23.45
CA THR A 846 12.21 -2.49 -23.00
C THR A 846 13.22 -1.37 -23.19
N ASP A 847 14.51 -1.68 -23.01
CA ASP A 847 15.58 -0.70 -23.18
C ASP A 847 16.95 -1.35 -23.49
N ALA A 848 17.89 -0.54 -23.98
CA ALA A 848 19.26 -0.95 -24.26
C ALA A 848 20.24 0.24 -24.19
N CYS A 849 21.53 -0.04 -24.04
CA CYS A 849 22.57 0.98 -24.12
C CYS A 849 23.85 0.50 -24.84
N TRP A 850 24.59 1.47 -25.38
CA TRP A 850 25.87 1.29 -26.07
C TRP A 850 27.02 1.80 -25.21
N THR A 851 27.80 0.90 -24.62
CA THR A 851 28.92 1.27 -23.73
C THR A 851 30.09 0.28 -23.84
N ASP A 852 31.30 0.73 -23.52
CA ASP A 852 32.49 -0.13 -23.41
C ASP A 852 32.43 -0.86 -22.06
N VAL A 853 32.15 -2.16 -22.07
CA VAL A 853 31.84 -2.94 -20.85
C VAL A 853 33.10 -3.55 -20.25
N ASP A 854 34.10 -3.89 -21.07
CA ASP A 854 35.34 -4.54 -20.63
C ASP A 854 36.62 -3.70 -20.80
N GLY A 855 36.49 -2.48 -21.29
CA GLY A 855 37.57 -1.49 -21.38
C GLY A 855 38.48 -1.68 -22.59
N ASP A 856 38.02 -2.36 -23.65
CA ASP A 856 38.82 -2.60 -24.85
C ASP A 856 38.75 -1.46 -25.90
N GLY A 857 37.90 -0.45 -25.66
CA GLY A 857 37.70 0.71 -26.50
C GLY A 857 36.59 0.55 -27.57
N LEU A 858 35.94 -0.61 -27.65
CA LEU A 858 34.76 -0.84 -28.47
C LEU A 858 33.50 -0.77 -27.61
N LYS A 859 32.42 -0.17 -28.12
CA LYS A 859 31.12 -0.22 -27.42
C LYS A 859 30.40 -1.53 -27.72
N ASP A 860 30.01 -2.19 -26.65
CA ASP A 860 29.13 -3.36 -26.62
C ASP A 860 27.66 -2.93 -26.51
N LEU A 861 26.75 -3.87 -26.82
CA LEU A 861 25.30 -3.69 -26.63
C LEU A 861 24.85 -4.40 -25.36
N VAL A 862 24.27 -3.66 -24.42
CA VAL A 862 23.59 -4.22 -23.24
C VAL A 862 22.08 -4.05 -23.42
N VAL A 863 21.33 -5.14 -23.29
CA VAL A 863 19.88 -5.18 -23.52
C VAL A 863 19.16 -5.68 -22.28
N VAL A 864 18.06 -5.00 -21.93
CA VAL A 864 17.15 -5.38 -20.84
C VAL A 864 15.71 -5.45 -21.34
N GLY A 865 14.87 -6.17 -20.62
CA GLY A 865 13.51 -6.42 -21.03
C GLY A 865 12.73 -7.24 -20.01
N GLU A 866 11.45 -7.43 -20.28
CA GLU A 866 10.60 -8.29 -19.46
C GLU A 866 10.85 -9.77 -19.74
N TRP A 867 10.79 -10.58 -18.67
CA TRP A 867 10.86 -12.04 -18.73
C TRP A 867 12.17 -12.61 -19.32
N MET A 868 13.21 -11.77 -19.43
CA MET A 868 14.50 -12.10 -20.01
C MET A 868 15.65 -11.66 -19.10
N PRO A 869 16.80 -12.35 -19.12
CA PRO A 869 17.97 -11.91 -18.36
C PRO A 869 18.59 -10.65 -18.99
N ILE A 870 19.26 -9.85 -18.15
CA ILE A 870 20.15 -8.79 -18.62
C ILE A 870 21.21 -9.44 -19.49
N THR A 871 21.33 -8.99 -20.75
CA THR A 871 22.15 -9.66 -21.76
C THR A 871 23.13 -8.70 -22.42
N ILE A 872 24.42 -9.09 -22.44
CA ILE A 872 25.52 -8.32 -23.01
C ILE A 872 25.98 -9.00 -24.31
N PHE A 873 25.99 -8.25 -25.41
CA PHE A 873 26.56 -8.64 -26.70
C PHE A 873 27.87 -7.89 -26.93
N LYS A 874 28.99 -8.62 -26.85
CA LYS A 874 30.31 -8.05 -27.09
C LYS A 874 30.53 -7.71 -28.56
N ASN A 875 31.14 -6.57 -28.82
CA ASN A 875 31.56 -6.07 -30.12
C ASN A 875 32.91 -6.69 -30.52
N GLU A 876 32.92 -7.53 -31.55
CA GLU A 876 34.10 -8.09 -32.21
C GLU A 876 34.34 -7.35 -33.55
N HIS A 877 34.53 -6.03 -33.49
CA HIS A 877 34.71 -5.09 -34.62
C HIS A 877 33.54 -5.04 -35.63
N GLY A 878 32.38 -4.53 -35.18
CA GLY A 878 31.16 -4.42 -35.99
C GLY A 878 30.41 -5.73 -36.17
N ARG A 879 30.83 -6.78 -35.46
CA ARG A 879 30.10 -8.03 -35.33
C ARG A 879 29.83 -8.29 -33.85
N PHE A 880 28.57 -8.52 -33.50
CA PHE A 880 28.15 -8.72 -32.13
C PHE A 880 27.96 -10.19 -31.79
N LYS A 881 28.40 -10.56 -30.60
CA LYS A 881 28.31 -11.92 -30.09
C LYS A 881 27.78 -11.88 -28.67
N LYS A 882 26.68 -12.60 -28.42
CA LYS A 882 26.16 -12.81 -27.07
C LYS A 882 27.30 -13.33 -26.19
N TRP A 883 27.69 -12.53 -25.21
CA TRP A 883 28.87 -12.75 -24.38
C TRP A 883 28.46 -13.24 -22.99
N ILE A 884 27.54 -12.52 -22.34
CA ILE A 884 27.07 -12.81 -20.98
C ILE A 884 25.55 -12.66 -20.93
N GLU A 885 24.88 -13.61 -20.28
CA GLU A 885 23.53 -13.45 -19.72
C GLU A 885 23.72 -13.45 -18.20
N ILE A 886 23.27 -12.40 -17.51
CA ILE A 886 23.48 -12.29 -16.06
C ILE A 886 22.60 -13.35 -15.35
N PRO A 887 23.18 -14.29 -14.58
CA PRO A 887 22.40 -15.35 -13.94
C PRO A 887 21.35 -14.81 -12.96
N HIS A 888 20.17 -15.42 -12.93
CA HIS A 888 19.06 -15.06 -12.04
C HIS A 888 18.59 -13.60 -12.16
N SER A 889 18.88 -12.94 -13.29
CA SER A 889 18.50 -11.55 -13.56
C SER A 889 17.19 -11.42 -14.35
N GLN A 890 16.45 -12.49 -14.57
CA GLN A 890 15.15 -12.40 -15.25
C GLN A 890 14.20 -11.54 -14.41
N GLY A 891 13.71 -10.44 -14.97
CA GLY A 891 12.88 -9.47 -14.25
C GLY A 891 11.87 -8.79 -15.18
N TRP A 892 11.21 -7.76 -14.68
CA TRP A 892 10.39 -6.83 -15.48
C TRP A 892 11.17 -5.51 -15.60
N TRP A 893 12.33 -5.58 -16.25
CA TRP A 893 13.17 -4.41 -16.44
C TRP A 893 12.52 -3.44 -17.41
N HIS A 894 12.55 -2.14 -17.13
CA HIS A 894 11.93 -1.10 -17.98
C HIS A 894 12.94 -0.07 -18.53
N CYS A 895 14.11 0.10 -17.89
CA CYS A 895 15.15 1.04 -18.35
C CYS A 895 16.55 0.69 -17.80
N ILE A 896 17.60 1.13 -18.51
CA ILE A 896 19.01 0.93 -18.14
C ILE A 896 19.85 2.19 -18.40
N GLN A 897 20.62 2.62 -17.40
CA GLN A 897 21.56 3.74 -17.52
C GLN A 897 23.00 3.31 -17.12
N PRO A 898 23.97 3.32 -18.04
CA PRO A 898 25.38 3.07 -17.71
C PRO A 898 25.98 4.22 -16.89
N ALA A 899 26.72 3.90 -15.83
CA ALA A 899 27.45 4.86 -15.00
C ALA A 899 28.54 4.14 -14.16
N ASP A 900 29.69 4.79 -13.94
CA ASP A 900 30.65 4.38 -12.90
C ASP A 900 30.17 4.94 -11.54
N VAL A 901 29.41 4.14 -10.78
CA VAL A 901 28.76 4.60 -9.53
C VAL A 901 29.69 4.51 -8.31
N ASN A 902 30.82 3.80 -8.44
CA ASN A 902 31.74 3.50 -7.35
C ASN A 902 33.14 4.13 -7.52
N GLY A 903 33.41 4.75 -8.67
CA GLY A 903 34.62 5.50 -8.99
C GLY A 903 35.84 4.63 -9.29
N ASP A 904 35.69 3.35 -9.59
CA ASP A 904 36.82 2.45 -9.88
C ASP A 904 37.23 2.41 -11.36
N GLY A 905 36.50 3.12 -12.22
CA GLY A 905 36.80 3.24 -13.65
C GLY A 905 36.24 2.11 -14.52
N LYS A 906 35.47 1.17 -13.95
CA LYS A 906 34.67 0.20 -14.71
C LYS A 906 33.25 0.73 -14.91
N MET A 907 32.59 0.26 -15.97
CA MET A 907 31.20 0.64 -16.24
C MET A 907 30.24 -0.25 -15.46
N ASP A 908 29.53 0.32 -14.48
CA ASP A 908 28.36 -0.28 -13.84
C ASP A 908 27.07 0.18 -14.55
N PHE A 909 25.92 -0.31 -14.08
CA PHE A 909 24.60 0.07 -14.61
C PHE A 909 23.59 0.29 -13.50
N VAL A 910 22.79 1.34 -13.63
CA VAL A 910 21.55 1.53 -12.86
C VAL A 910 20.39 0.95 -13.67
N LEU A 911 19.52 0.18 -13.02
CA LEU A 911 18.48 -0.63 -13.67
C LEU A 911 17.11 -0.40 -13.03
N GLY A 912 16.15 0.01 -13.85
CA GLY A 912 14.75 0.18 -13.47
C GLY A 912 13.96 -1.12 -13.67
N ASN A 913 13.22 -1.54 -12.64
CA ASN A 913 12.44 -2.77 -12.58
C ASN A 913 11.07 -2.47 -11.96
N LEU A 914 10.22 -3.48 -11.76
CA LEU A 914 8.91 -3.38 -11.09
C LEU A 914 8.98 -2.82 -9.66
N GLY A 915 10.07 -3.07 -8.94
CA GLY A 915 10.21 -2.76 -7.51
C GLY A 915 9.58 -3.82 -6.61
N LEU A 916 9.46 -3.50 -5.32
CA LEU A 916 8.92 -4.42 -4.30
C LEU A 916 7.49 -4.10 -3.88
N ASN A 917 6.95 -2.94 -4.21
CA ASN A 917 5.57 -2.56 -3.92
C ASN A 917 4.57 -3.15 -4.92
N SER A 918 4.61 -4.48 -5.03
CA SER A 918 3.72 -5.29 -5.85
C SER A 918 3.46 -6.64 -5.17
N GLN A 919 2.34 -7.27 -5.48
CA GLN A 919 2.09 -8.68 -5.13
C GLN A 919 2.93 -9.67 -5.95
N PHE A 920 3.57 -9.22 -7.03
CA PHE A 920 4.43 -10.05 -7.87
C PHE A 920 5.80 -10.25 -7.23
N LYS A 921 5.84 -10.99 -6.11
CA LYS A 921 7.09 -11.36 -5.42
C LYS A 921 7.79 -12.48 -6.19
N ALA A 922 9.10 -12.35 -6.40
CA ALA A 922 9.92 -13.34 -7.07
C ALA A 922 11.26 -13.55 -6.37
N ASP A 923 11.73 -14.80 -6.37
CA ASP A 923 13.13 -15.17 -6.15
C ASP A 923 13.49 -16.38 -7.04
N SER A 924 14.75 -16.83 -7.04
CA SER A 924 15.20 -17.95 -7.91
C SER A 924 14.64 -19.34 -7.54
N LEU A 925 14.03 -19.49 -6.36
CA LEU A 925 13.29 -20.69 -5.94
C LEU A 925 11.77 -20.54 -6.16
N HIS A 926 11.27 -19.31 -6.07
CA HIS A 926 9.85 -18.94 -6.19
C HIS A 926 9.65 -17.89 -7.30
N PRO A 927 9.94 -18.21 -8.58
CA PRO A 927 9.78 -17.25 -9.67
C PRO A 927 8.31 -16.94 -9.92
N VAL A 928 8.04 -15.73 -10.42
CA VAL A 928 6.81 -15.46 -11.15
C VAL A 928 6.93 -16.17 -12.51
N GLU A 929 5.92 -16.94 -12.90
CA GLU A 929 5.95 -17.74 -14.14
C GLU A 929 4.82 -17.33 -15.10
N LEU A 930 5.12 -17.26 -16.39
CA LEU A 930 4.18 -16.98 -17.47
C LEU A 930 4.18 -18.13 -18.48
N TYR A 931 3.04 -18.80 -18.65
CA TYR A 931 2.85 -19.87 -19.63
C TYR A 931 2.16 -19.31 -20.87
N VAL A 932 2.73 -19.47 -22.06
CA VAL A 932 2.18 -18.93 -23.33
C VAL A 932 1.89 -20.06 -24.32
N HIS A 933 0.62 -20.28 -24.66
CA HIS A 933 0.19 -21.36 -25.56
C HIS A 933 -1.25 -21.21 -26.09
N ASP A 934 -1.56 -21.96 -27.15
CA ASP A 934 -2.94 -22.27 -27.55
C ASP A 934 -3.45 -23.46 -26.70
N PHE A 935 -3.89 -23.17 -25.47
CA PHE A 935 -4.24 -24.19 -24.47
C PHE A 935 -5.50 -25.00 -24.80
N ASP A 936 -6.38 -24.50 -25.69
CA ASP A 936 -7.64 -25.15 -26.05
C ASP A 936 -7.77 -25.54 -27.52
N GLN A 937 -6.75 -25.25 -28.33
CA GLN A 937 -6.62 -25.58 -29.75
C GLN A 937 -7.62 -24.82 -30.62
N ASN A 938 -7.88 -23.55 -30.27
CA ASN A 938 -8.76 -22.66 -31.03
C ASN A 938 -8.02 -21.79 -32.07
N GLY A 939 -6.69 -21.69 -31.98
CA GLY A 939 -5.82 -20.91 -32.87
C GLY A 939 -5.36 -19.55 -32.30
N GLN A 940 -5.92 -19.11 -31.18
CA GLN A 940 -5.42 -18.00 -30.38
C GLN A 940 -4.31 -18.49 -29.44
N ILE A 941 -3.25 -17.71 -29.29
CA ILE A 941 -2.18 -17.99 -28.32
C ILE A 941 -2.46 -17.10 -27.11
N ASP A 942 -2.69 -17.72 -25.96
CA ASP A 942 -3.00 -17.04 -24.71
C ASP A 942 -1.83 -17.13 -23.73
N CYS A 943 -1.80 -16.23 -22.74
CA CYS A 943 -0.88 -16.28 -21.62
C CYS A 943 -1.60 -16.61 -20.29
N ILE A 944 -0.90 -17.29 -19.37
CA ILE A 944 -1.38 -17.59 -18.02
C ILE A 944 -0.25 -17.29 -17.03
N LEU A 945 -0.46 -16.26 -16.21
CA LEU A 945 0.41 -15.88 -15.10
C LEU A 945 0.17 -16.79 -13.89
N THR A 946 1.24 -17.23 -13.23
CA THR A 946 1.17 -18.00 -11.98
C THR A 946 2.16 -17.46 -10.93
N LEU A 947 1.73 -17.43 -9.67
CA LEU A 947 2.45 -16.85 -8.53
C LEU A 947 2.60 -17.88 -7.41
N TYR A 948 3.74 -17.86 -6.71
CA TYR A 948 3.92 -18.63 -5.48
C TYR A 948 3.15 -18.00 -4.31
N ARG A 949 2.58 -18.84 -3.45
CA ARG A 949 1.95 -18.44 -2.18
C ARG A 949 2.71 -19.05 -1.00
N ASN A 950 2.37 -18.64 0.22
CA ASN A 950 3.08 -19.00 1.47
C ASN A 950 3.19 -20.51 1.77
N ASP A 951 2.41 -21.35 1.09
CA ASP A 951 2.51 -22.81 1.19
C ASP A 951 3.54 -23.45 0.25
N GLY A 952 4.30 -22.62 -0.48
CA GLY A 952 5.38 -23.01 -1.38
C GLY A 952 4.92 -23.52 -2.76
N LYS A 953 3.66 -23.29 -3.17
CA LYS A 953 3.16 -23.70 -4.49
C LYS A 953 2.81 -22.53 -5.39
N SER A 954 3.03 -22.73 -6.70
CA SER A 954 2.60 -21.82 -7.76
C SER A 954 1.14 -22.06 -8.16
N TYR A 955 0.35 -20.99 -8.16
CA TYR A 955 -1.07 -20.98 -8.50
C TYR A 955 -1.35 -19.95 -9.61
N PRO A 956 -2.32 -20.20 -10.52
CA PRO A 956 -2.80 -19.19 -11.46
C PRO A 956 -3.22 -17.92 -10.71
N PHE A 957 -2.76 -16.76 -11.19
CA PHE A 957 -3.10 -15.46 -10.62
C PHE A 957 -4.60 -15.18 -10.71
N TYR A 958 -5.19 -15.50 -11.86
CA TYR A 958 -6.55 -15.13 -12.24
C TYR A 958 -7.66 -15.84 -11.45
N MET A 959 -8.77 -15.13 -11.31
CA MET A 959 -9.97 -15.64 -10.66
C MET A 959 -10.72 -16.64 -11.57
N LYS A 960 -11.61 -17.45 -10.97
CA LYS A 960 -12.32 -18.52 -11.70
C LYS A 960 -13.05 -17.99 -12.94
N ASP A 961 -13.72 -16.86 -12.82
CA ASP A 961 -14.60 -16.35 -13.89
C ASP A 961 -13.80 -15.70 -15.04
N GLU A 962 -12.65 -15.06 -14.77
CA GLU A 962 -11.67 -14.66 -15.81
C GLU A 962 -11.18 -15.89 -16.59
N MET A 963 -10.72 -16.92 -15.87
CA MET A 963 -10.25 -18.18 -16.47
C MET A 963 -11.35 -18.91 -17.25
N TYR A 964 -12.63 -18.68 -16.96
CA TYR A 964 -13.75 -19.27 -17.70
C TYR A 964 -14.18 -18.45 -18.90
N ALA A 965 -14.00 -17.14 -18.85
CA ALA A 965 -14.17 -16.26 -19.99
C ALA A 965 -13.11 -16.57 -21.06
N GLN A 966 -11.85 -16.84 -20.65
CA GLN A 966 -10.80 -17.27 -21.57
C GLN A 966 -10.90 -18.76 -21.96
N PHE A 967 -11.11 -19.66 -21.00
CA PHE A 967 -11.07 -21.11 -21.23
C PHE A 967 -12.39 -21.82 -20.86
N PRO A 968 -13.44 -21.75 -21.70
CA PRO A 968 -14.79 -22.25 -21.38
C PRO A 968 -14.88 -23.75 -21.03
N MET A 969 -13.88 -24.57 -21.38
CA MET A 969 -13.87 -25.99 -21.03
C MET A 969 -13.62 -26.25 -19.53
N LEU A 970 -12.97 -25.32 -18.81
CA LEU A 970 -12.71 -25.43 -17.37
C LEU A 970 -14.01 -25.43 -16.56
N LYS A 971 -15.03 -24.70 -17.02
CA LYS A 971 -16.38 -24.64 -16.42
C LYS A 971 -17.08 -26.00 -16.30
N LYS A 972 -16.72 -26.97 -17.15
CA LYS A 972 -17.23 -28.35 -17.07
C LYS A 972 -16.41 -29.24 -16.13
N ARG A 973 -15.17 -28.86 -15.81
CA ARG A 973 -14.23 -29.62 -14.97
C ARG A 973 -14.34 -29.25 -13.50
N PHE A 974 -14.53 -27.96 -13.19
CA PHE A 974 -14.45 -27.40 -11.84
C PHE A 974 -15.67 -26.52 -11.49
N PRO A 975 -16.92 -27.00 -11.62
CA PRO A 975 -18.12 -26.15 -11.71
C PRO A 975 -18.36 -25.15 -10.56
N LYS A 976 -17.70 -25.32 -9.40
CA LYS A 976 -17.77 -24.43 -8.24
C LYS A 976 -16.49 -23.63 -8.01
N TYR A 977 -16.59 -22.53 -7.27
CA TYR A 977 -15.42 -21.81 -6.76
C TYR A 977 -14.52 -22.73 -5.92
N ALA A 978 -15.11 -23.52 -5.00
CA ALA A 978 -14.37 -24.50 -4.20
C ALA A 978 -13.73 -25.66 -5.01
N ASP A 979 -14.14 -25.90 -6.27
CA ASP A 979 -13.51 -26.90 -7.14
C ASP A 979 -12.26 -26.34 -7.86
N TYR A 980 -12.24 -25.03 -8.13
CA TYR A 980 -11.16 -24.29 -8.80
C TYR A 980 -10.08 -23.78 -7.84
N ALA A 981 -10.48 -23.41 -6.63
CA ALA A 981 -9.59 -22.87 -5.61
C ALA A 981 -8.53 -23.89 -5.15
N GLY A 982 -7.30 -23.44 -4.91
CA GLY A 982 -6.19 -24.33 -4.54
C GLY A 982 -5.70 -25.25 -5.65
N LYS A 983 -5.96 -24.95 -6.93
CA LYS A 983 -5.47 -25.72 -8.09
C LYS A 983 -4.26 -25.05 -8.75
N THR A 984 -3.17 -25.81 -8.91
CA THR A 984 -2.04 -25.38 -9.75
C THR A 984 -2.38 -25.53 -11.24
N ILE A 985 -1.62 -24.89 -12.13
CA ILE A 985 -1.87 -24.96 -13.57
C ILE A 985 -1.86 -26.41 -14.11
N GLN A 986 -1.00 -27.29 -13.58
CA GLN A 986 -0.93 -28.72 -13.92
C GLN A 986 -2.09 -29.55 -13.37
N GLN A 987 -2.95 -28.98 -12.51
CA GLN A 987 -4.19 -29.59 -12.04
C GLN A 987 -5.42 -29.11 -12.83
N LEU A 988 -5.38 -27.90 -13.38
CA LEU A 988 -6.45 -27.36 -14.24
C LEU A 988 -6.39 -27.92 -15.67
N PHE A 989 -5.18 -27.98 -16.23
CA PHE A 989 -4.90 -28.43 -17.59
C PHE A 989 -4.26 -29.82 -17.60
N LYS A 990 -4.52 -30.60 -18.65
CA LYS A 990 -3.88 -31.90 -18.87
C LYS A 990 -2.45 -31.70 -19.34
N ALA A 991 -1.58 -32.70 -19.14
CA ALA A 991 -0.21 -32.67 -19.63
C ALA A 991 -0.10 -32.42 -21.15
N ASP A 992 -1.03 -32.95 -21.96
CA ASP A 992 -1.08 -32.70 -23.42
C ASP A 992 -1.59 -31.28 -23.79
N GLU A 993 -2.31 -30.60 -22.88
CA GLU A 993 -2.81 -29.23 -23.06
C GLU A 993 -1.75 -28.17 -22.68
N LEU A 994 -0.73 -28.55 -21.91
CA LEU A 994 0.44 -27.72 -21.58
C LEU A 994 1.67 -28.04 -22.46
N LYS A 995 1.55 -29.00 -23.37
CA LYS A 995 2.70 -29.57 -24.08
C LYS A 995 3.17 -28.67 -25.22
N GLY A 996 4.27 -27.96 -24.99
CA GLY A 996 4.82 -27.01 -25.95
C GLY A 996 4.45 -25.56 -25.65
N ALA A 997 3.85 -25.30 -24.49
CA ALA A 997 3.78 -23.96 -23.93
C ALA A 997 5.19 -23.38 -23.76
N LEU A 998 5.38 -22.13 -24.17
CA LEU A 998 6.56 -21.34 -23.81
C LEU A 998 6.43 -20.98 -22.32
N LEU A 999 7.49 -21.21 -21.54
CA LEU A 999 7.56 -20.87 -20.13
C LEU A 999 8.56 -19.73 -19.95
N LYS A 1000 8.03 -18.55 -19.63
CA LYS A 1000 8.79 -17.37 -19.21
C LYS A 1000 8.82 -17.31 -17.68
N LYS A 1001 9.88 -16.72 -17.12
CA LYS A 1001 10.12 -16.58 -15.68
C LYS A 1001 10.65 -15.20 -15.35
N ALA A 1002 10.29 -14.68 -14.19
CA ALA A 1002 10.98 -13.60 -13.51
C ALA A 1002 11.43 -14.09 -12.13
N GLU A 1003 12.71 -13.89 -11.82
CA GLU A 1003 13.42 -14.30 -10.60
C GLU A 1003 13.90 -13.09 -9.78
N TYR A 1004 13.84 -11.86 -10.33
CA TYR A 1004 14.35 -10.65 -9.70
C TYR A 1004 13.51 -9.41 -10.06
N MET A 1005 12.86 -8.79 -9.06
CA MET A 1005 11.97 -7.62 -9.26
C MET A 1005 12.52 -6.29 -8.73
N GLN A 1006 13.65 -6.29 -8.02
CA GLN A 1006 14.18 -5.08 -7.40
C GLN A 1006 14.79 -4.12 -8.43
N THR A 1007 14.56 -2.82 -8.24
CA THR A 1007 15.36 -1.76 -8.86
C THR A 1007 16.78 -1.85 -8.31
N ALA A 1008 17.80 -1.89 -9.17
CA ALA A 1008 19.13 -2.35 -8.77
C ALA A 1008 20.29 -1.66 -9.49
N LEU A 1009 21.47 -1.86 -8.93
CA LEU A 1009 22.76 -1.66 -9.58
C LEU A 1009 23.25 -3.02 -10.11
N LEU A 1010 23.81 -3.04 -11.32
CA LEU A 1010 24.64 -4.14 -11.81
C LEU A 1010 26.10 -3.68 -11.76
N ILE A 1011 26.80 -4.12 -10.71
CA ILE A 1011 28.19 -3.75 -10.43
C ILE A 1011 29.13 -4.64 -11.25
N ASN A 1012 30.14 -4.03 -11.86
CA ASN A 1012 31.15 -4.67 -12.71
C ASN A 1012 32.40 -5.02 -11.90
N ASP A 1013 32.54 -6.27 -11.50
CA ASP A 1013 33.71 -6.77 -10.76
C ASP A 1013 34.99 -6.86 -11.62
N GLY A 1014 34.87 -6.64 -12.94
CA GLY A 1014 35.92 -6.87 -13.92
C GLY A 1014 36.05 -8.33 -14.37
N ASP A 1015 36.81 -8.54 -15.44
CA ASP A 1015 36.99 -9.85 -16.10
C ASP A 1015 35.66 -10.49 -16.58
N GLY A 1016 34.65 -9.68 -16.92
CA GLY A 1016 33.31 -10.17 -17.30
C GLY A 1016 32.51 -10.78 -16.15
N ARG A 1017 32.77 -10.35 -14.91
CA ARG A 1017 32.01 -10.74 -13.71
C ARG A 1017 31.17 -9.55 -13.25
N PHE A 1018 29.95 -9.85 -12.83
CA PHE A 1018 28.98 -8.87 -12.35
C PHE A 1018 28.17 -9.44 -11.19
N HIS A 1019 27.62 -8.55 -10.37
CA HIS A 1019 26.59 -8.89 -9.39
C HIS A 1019 25.50 -7.81 -9.32
N LEU A 1020 24.29 -8.21 -8.93
CA LEU A 1020 23.17 -7.29 -8.68
C LEU A 1020 23.17 -6.87 -7.21
N GLU A 1021 23.08 -5.56 -6.97
CA GLU A 1021 22.86 -4.96 -5.64
C GLU A 1021 21.59 -4.11 -5.68
N ALA A 1022 20.64 -4.36 -4.78
CA ALA A 1022 19.38 -3.64 -4.76
C ALA A 1022 19.57 -2.19 -4.27
N LEU A 1023 18.93 -1.22 -4.96
CA LEU A 1023 18.92 0.17 -4.49
C LEU A 1023 18.11 0.33 -3.19
N PRO A 1024 18.36 1.40 -2.40
CA PRO A 1024 17.66 1.67 -1.13
C PRO A 1024 16.13 1.59 -1.25
N ILE A 1025 15.45 1.25 -0.16
CA ILE A 1025 14.04 0.82 -0.21
C ILE A 1025 13.06 1.82 -0.86
N ARG A 1026 13.33 3.14 -0.78
CA ARG A 1026 12.56 4.19 -1.49
C ARG A 1026 12.57 4.03 -3.02
N ALA A 1027 13.59 3.39 -3.61
CA ALA A 1027 13.65 3.03 -5.04
C ALA A 1027 12.78 1.81 -5.42
N GLN A 1028 12.13 1.17 -4.43
CA GLN A 1028 11.30 -0.03 -4.60
C GLN A 1028 9.80 0.26 -4.46
N PHE A 1029 9.42 1.53 -4.25
CA PHE A 1029 8.03 1.99 -3.98
C PHE A 1029 7.12 1.93 -5.21
N SER A 1030 7.68 1.98 -6.42
CA SER A 1030 6.97 1.84 -7.69
C SER A 1030 7.90 1.20 -8.73
N PRO A 1031 7.37 0.76 -9.88
CA PRO A 1031 8.19 0.50 -11.05
C PRO A 1031 8.97 1.75 -11.48
N VAL A 1032 10.12 1.56 -12.11
CA VAL A 1032 11.03 2.64 -12.55
C VAL A 1032 11.23 2.59 -14.07
N PHE A 1033 10.78 3.64 -14.77
CA PHE A 1033 10.83 3.77 -16.23
C PHE A 1033 11.84 4.80 -16.74
N ALA A 1034 12.36 5.64 -15.85
CA ALA A 1034 13.26 6.74 -16.18
C ALA A 1034 14.39 6.86 -15.14
N ILE A 1035 15.63 7.02 -15.61
CA ILE A 1035 16.82 7.13 -14.77
C ILE A 1035 17.68 8.31 -15.26
N LEU A 1036 18.15 9.15 -14.34
CA LEU A 1036 19.19 10.15 -14.58
C LEU A 1036 20.32 9.93 -13.57
N VAL A 1037 21.56 9.78 -14.05
CA VAL A 1037 22.76 9.61 -13.20
C VAL A 1037 23.80 10.68 -13.53
N GLU A 1038 23.98 11.65 -12.63
CA GLU A 1038 24.77 12.87 -12.85
C GLU A 1038 25.23 13.50 -11.52
N ASP A 1039 26.17 14.45 -11.53
CA ASP A 1039 26.53 15.29 -10.36
C ASP A 1039 25.46 16.39 -10.12
N LEU A 1040 24.30 15.96 -9.62
CA LEU A 1040 23.09 16.78 -9.47
C LEU A 1040 23.23 17.78 -8.31
N ASP A 1041 23.89 17.42 -7.22
CA ASP A 1041 24.11 18.30 -6.05
C ASP A 1041 25.37 19.19 -6.16
N GLY A 1042 26.40 18.73 -6.89
CA GLY A 1042 27.61 19.50 -7.19
C GLY A 1042 28.77 19.26 -6.22
N ASP A 1043 28.86 18.07 -5.65
CA ASP A 1043 29.99 17.63 -4.83
C ASP A 1043 31.02 16.78 -5.60
N GLY A 1044 30.67 16.35 -6.82
CA GLY A 1044 31.55 15.59 -7.71
C GLY A 1044 31.34 14.07 -7.66
N HIS A 1045 30.26 13.60 -7.05
CA HIS A 1045 29.83 12.20 -7.06
C HIS A 1045 28.57 12.01 -7.93
N PRO A 1046 28.35 10.82 -8.51
CA PRO A 1046 27.12 10.53 -9.25
C PRO A 1046 25.94 10.38 -8.28
N ASP A 1047 24.96 11.29 -8.40
CA ASP A 1047 23.63 11.16 -7.81
C ASP A 1047 22.69 10.45 -8.81
N ILE A 1048 21.64 9.80 -8.31
CA ILE A 1048 20.61 9.16 -9.13
C ILE A 1048 19.26 9.82 -8.89
N PHE A 1049 18.55 10.18 -9.95
CA PHE A 1049 17.11 10.43 -9.93
C PHE A 1049 16.37 9.32 -10.66
N LEU A 1050 15.34 8.75 -10.02
CA LEU A 1050 14.47 7.73 -10.57
C LEU A 1050 13.04 8.26 -10.74
N GLY A 1051 12.51 8.09 -11.95
CA GLY A 1051 11.10 8.33 -12.30
C GLY A 1051 10.35 7.02 -12.52
N GLY A 1052 9.10 6.97 -12.04
CA GLY A 1052 8.31 5.74 -12.00
C GLY A 1052 6.80 5.97 -12.02
N ASN A 1053 6.08 5.07 -11.34
CA ASN A 1053 4.62 4.91 -11.34
C ASN A 1053 4.04 4.36 -12.65
N PHE A 1054 3.00 3.53 -12.53
CA PHE A 1054 2.29 2.92 -13.65
C PHE A 1054 0.85 2.56 -13.27
N TYR A 1055 -0.12 3.03 -14.05
CA TYR A 1055 -1.55 2.94 -13.73
C TYR A 1055 -2.32 1.95 -14.61
N GLY A 1056 -1.73 1.50 -15.73
CA GLY A 1056 -2.31 0.59 -16.72
C GLY A 1056 -2.42 -0.87 -16.27
N VAL A 1057 -2.94 -1.13 -15.06
CA VAL A 1057 -3.06 -2.48 -14.49
C VAL A 1057 -4.50 -2.85 -14.17
N LYS A 1058 -4.77 -4.15 -14.03
CA LYS A 1058 -6.09 -4.65 -13.57
C LYS A 1058 -6.38 -4.19 -12.12
N PRO A 1059 -7.66 -3.99 -11.74
CA PRO A 1059 -8.04 -3.63 -10.38
C PRO A 1059 -7.55 -4.62 -9.30
N GLN A 1060 -7.43 -5.91 -9.62
CA GLN A 1060 -6.88 -6.92 -8.69
C GLN A 1060 -5.36 -6.82 -8.46
N VAL A 1061 -4.66 -5.96 -9.20
CA VAL A 1061 -3.26 -5.60 -8.94
C VAL A 1061 -3.18 -4.41 -8.00
N GLY A 1062 -4.04 -3.41 -8.21
CA GLY A 1062 -3.87 -2.06 -7.66
C GLY A 1062 -2.79 -1.29 -8.43
N ARG A 1063 -3.01 0.00 -8.68
CA ARG A 1063 -2.04 0.85 -9.39
C ARG A 1063 -0.74 1.01 -8.62
N TYR A 1064 0.33 1.33 -9.34
CA TYR A 1064 1.61 1.72 -8.75
C TYR A 1064 1.74 3.25 -8.79
N ASP A 1065 1.50 3.92 -7.66
CA ASP A 1065 1.46 5.39 -7.57
C ASP A 1065 2.19 5.98 -6.35
N ALA A 1066 2.90 5.15 -5.59
CA ALA A 1066 3.51 5.53 -4.31
C ALA A 1066 4.82 6.35 -4.44
N SER A 1067 5.34 6.57 -5.65
CA SER A 1067 6.54 7.38 -5.88
C SER A 1067 6.19 8.84 -6.18
N TYR A 1068 6.81 9.77 -5.46
CA TYR A 1068 6.78 11.22 -5.75
C TYR A 1068 8.07 11.69 -6.43
N GLY A 1069 8.78 10.77 -7.10
CA GLY A 1069 10.17 10.94 -7.53
C GLY A 1069 11.13 10.46 -6.44
N CYS A 1070 12.18 9.74 -6.83
CA CYS A 1070 13.19 9.24 -5.89
C CYS A 1070 14.55 9.83 -6.23
N PHE A 1071 15.03 10.78 -5.40
CA PHE A 1071 16.39 11.30 -5.46
C PHE A 1071 17.28 10.54 -4.49
N LEU A 1072 18.36 9.98 -5.00
CA LEU A 1072 19.35 9.21 -4.26
C LEU A 1072 20.71 9.92 -4.38
N LYS A 1073 21.13 10.58 -3.30
CA LYS A 1073 22.46 11.18 -3.21
C LYS A 1073 23.54 10.10 -3.16
N GLY A 1074 24.55 10.19 -4.02
CA GLY A 1074 25.70 9.29 -4.02
C GLY A 1074 26.80 9.67 -3.03
N ASP A 1075 27.59 8.69 -2.57
CA ASP A 1075 28.82 8.91 -1.80
C ASP A 1075 30.12 8.67 -2.61
N GLY A 1076 29.98 8.37 -3.91
CA GLY A 1076 31.07 8.04 -4.82
C GLY A 1076 31.71 6.66 -4.58
N LYS A 1077 31.06 5.76 -3.84
CA LYS A 1077 31.51 4.37 -3.59
C LYS A 1077 30.40 3.34 -3.85
N GLY A 1078 29.37 3.71 -4.61
CA GLY A 1078 28.18 2.89 -4.83
C GLY A 1078 27.13 2.95 -3.72
N HIS A 1079 27.31 3.75 -2.66
CA HIS A 1079 26.30 3.91 -1.62
C HIS A 1079 25.42 5.15 -1.86
N PHE A 1080 24.12 4.99 -1.58
CA PHE A 1080 23.10 5.96 -1.93
C PHE A 1080 22.18 6.30 -0.73
N THR A 1081 21.92 7.58 -0.53
CA THR A 1081 21.02 8.10 0.53
C THR A 1081 19.85 8.85 -0.08
N TYR A 1082 18.63 8.48 0.29
CA TYR A 1082 17.42 9.18 -0.18
C TYR A 1082 17.34 10.61 0.36
N LEU A 1083 16.97 11.56 -0.51
CA LEU A 1083 16.58 12.92 -0.12
C LEU A 1083 15.09 13.15 -0.40
N THR A 1084 14.41 13.84 0.52
CA THR A 1084 12.96 14.14 0.39
C THR A 1084 12.68 15.16 -0.74
N PRO A 1085 11.42 15.32 -1.18
CA PRO A 1085 11.05 16.34 -2.16
C PRO A 1085 11.38 17.77 -1.71
N GLU A 1086 11.33 18.08 -0.42
CA GLU A 1086 11.68 19.41 0.13
C GLU A 1086 13.19 19.64 0.13
N GLN A 1087 13.98 18.58 0.38
CA GLN A 1087 15.44 18.62 0.36
C GLN A 1087 16.01 18.71 -1.06
N SER A 1088 15.42 17.97 -2.00
CA SER A 1088 15.86 17.94 -3.41
C SER A 1088 15.24 19.07 -4.23
N GLY A 1089 14.00 19.45 -3.95
CA GLY A 1089 13.16 20.30 -4.80
C GLY A 1089 12.50 19.56 -5.98
N LEU A 1090 12.57 18.22 -6.00
CA LEU A 1090 12.04 17.36 -7.06
C LEU A 1090 10.78 16.62 -6.60
N PHE A 1091 9.66 17.33 -6.51
CA PHE A 1091 8.33 16.73 -6.28
C PHE A 1091 7.66 16.36 -7.61
N VAL A 1092 7.48 15.05 -7.86
CA VAL A 1092 7.05 14.50 -9.15
C VAL A 1092 5.92 13.48 -8.95
N ARG A 1093 4.66 13.95 -9.00
CA ARG A 1093 3.47 13.09 -8.99
C ARG A 1093 3.08 12.68 -10.42
N GLY A 1094 2.49 11.49 -10.57
CA GLY A 1094 2.05 10.94 -11.85
C GLY A 1094 3.02 9.91 -12.43
N GLU A 1095 2.68 9.39 -13.61
CA GLU A 1095 3.45 8.37 -14.33
C GLU A 1095 4.60 9.00 -15.11
N VAL A 1096 5.84 8.81 -14.66
CA VAL A 1096 7.04 9.25 -15.38
C VAL A 1096 7.46 8.18 -16.37
N ARG A 1097 7.85 8.60 -17.58
CA ARG A 1097 8.27 7.70 -18.67
C ARG A 1097 9.62 8.04 -19.27
N ASP A 1098 10.13 9.25 -19.07
CA ASP A 1098 11.50 9.60 -19.48
C ASP A 1098 12.03 10.81 -18.71
N VAL A 1099 13.35 10.98 -18.69
CA VAL A 1099 14.04 12.10 -18.06
C VAL A 1099 15.26 12.53 -18.87
N ALA A 1100 15.43 13.83 -19.07
CA ALA A 1100 16.57 14.39 -19.79
C ALA A 1100 17.19 15.57 -19.01
N LEU A 1101 18.52 15.58 -18.92
CA LEU A 1101 19.27 16.77 -18.51
C LEU A 1101 19.43 17.70 -19.73
N ILE A 1102 18.92 18.92 -19.62
CA ILE A 1102 19.00 19.93 -20.70
C ILE A 1102 19.97 21.03 -20.27
N PRO A 1103 21.14 21.16 -20.94
CA PRO A 1103 22.03 22.29 -20.77
C PRO A 1103 21.37 23.60 -21.16
N GLY A 1104 21.50 24.59 -20.28
CA GLY A 1104 21.09 25.96 -20.51
C GLY A 1104 22.27 26.92 -20.55
N LYS A 1105 22.02 28.11 -21.09
CA LYS A 1105 23.00 29.21 -21.15
C LYS A 1105 23.63 29.50 -19.78
N ASN A 1106 24.91 29.90 -19.80
CA ASN A 1106 25.72 30.22 -18.61
C ASN A 1106 25.88 29.06 -17.61
N HIS A 1107 25.91 27.80 -18.07
CA HIS A 1107 25.95 26.60 -17.24
C HIS A 1107 24.72 26.44 -16.32
N THR A 1108 23.57 26.98 -16.74
CA THR A 1108 22.29 26.61 -16.12
C THR A 1108 21.99 25.16 -16.48
N GLN A 1109 21.47 24.37 -15.55
CA GLN A 1109 21.02 23.00 -15.82
C GLN A 1109 19.51 22.90 -15.56
N TYR A 1110 18.82 22.24 -16.48
CA TYR A 1110 17.42 21.87 -16.33
C TYR A 1110 17.28 20.35 -16.36
N ILE A 1111 16.32 19.82 -15.60
CA ILE A 1111 15.84 18.44 -15.72
C ILE A 1111 14.44 18.52 -16.32
N LEU A 1112 14.26 17.92 -17.50
CA LEU A 1112 12.95 17.73 -18.13
C LEU A 1112 12.48 16.30 -17.81
N ILE A 1113 11.24 16.16 -17.35
CA ILE A 1113 10.62 14.89 -16.96
C ILE A 1113 9.36 14.70 -17.79
N ALA A 1114 9.34 13.67 -18.65
CA ALA A 1114 8.17 13.28 -19.42
C ALA A 1114 7.20 12.50 -18.53
N ARG A 1115 5.90 12.83 -18.63
CA ARG A 1115 4.83 12.15 -17.91
C ARG A 1115 3.73 11.67 -18.85
N ASN A 1116 3.24 10.45 -18.62
CA ASN A 1116 2.09 9.91 -19.33
C ASN A 1116 0.82 10.74 -19.01
N ASN A 1117 -0.05 10.91 -20.01
CA ASN A 1117 -1.32 11.64 -19.99
C ASN A 1117 -1.34 13.01 -19.24
N ASP A 1118 -0.20 13.68 -19.09
CA ASP A 1118 -0.04 14.95 -18.39
C ASP A 1118 1.07 15.79 -19.04
N ASN A 1119 1.33 16.97 -18.49
CA ASN A 1119 2.37 17.89 -18.89
C ASN A 1119 3.74 17.39 -18.40
N ALA A 1120 4.75 17.47 -19.25
CA ALA A 1120 6.12 17.32 -18.80
C ALA A 1120 6.49 18.39 -17.74
N LEU A 1121 7.34 18.02 -16.79
CA LEU A 1121 7.85 18.94 -15.76
C LEU A 1121 9.27 19.39 -16.11
N LEU A 1122 9.57 20.66 -15.87
CA LEU A 1122 10.88 21.26 -16.03
C LEU A 1122 11.35 21.83 -14.69
N PHE A 1123 12.45 21.27 -14.18
CA PHE A 1123 13.10 21.71 -12.96
C PHE A 1123 14.40 22.43 -13.30
N ARG A 1124 14.69 23.57 -12.66
CA ARG A 1124 15.95 24.30 -12.82
C ARG A 1124 16.81 24.15 -11.57
N ARG A 1125 18.09 23.83 -11.74
CA ARG A 1125 19.06 23.79 -10.64
C ARG A 1125 19.22 25.17 -9.98
N ILE A 1126 19.20 25.22 -8.66
CA ILE A 1126 19.39 26.46 -7.88
C ILE A 1126 20.89 26.72 -7.70
N SER A 1127 21.37 27.86 -8.20
CA SER A 1127 22.77 28.24 -8.08
C SER A 1127 23.14 28.58 -6.63
N LYS A 1128 24.03 27.80 -5.99
CA LYS A 1128 24.61 28.09 -4.66
C LYS A 1128 25.13 29.54 -4.62
N SER A 1129 24.59 30.37 -3.72
CA SER A 1129 24.97 31.79 -3.65
C SER A 1129 26.45 31.93 -3.30
N THR A 1130 27.12 32.97 -3.83
CA THR A 1130 28.52 33.26 -3.48
C THR A 1130 28.70 33.72 -2.03
N SER A 1131 27.62 33.88 -1.25
CA SER A 1131 27.69 34.18 0.17
C SER A 1131 27.90 32.94 1.06
N ASP A 1132 27.41 31.77 0.65
CA ASP A 1132 27.42 30.56 1.48
C ASP A 1132 28.76 29.83 1.45
N LYS A 1133 29.51 29.94 0.33
CA LYS A 1133 30.92 29.50 0.25
C LYS A 1133 31.84 30.17 1.28
N LYS A 1134 31.41 31.25 1.96
CA LYS A 1134 32.15 31.88 3.06
C LYS A 1134 31.75 31.42 4.46
N LYS A 1135 30.61 30.74 4.65
CA LYS A 1135 30.18 30.21 5.95
C LYS A 1135 30.73 28.81 6.24
N ASN A 1136 30.82 27.95 5.22
CA ASN A 1136 31.30 26.57 5.43
C ASN A 1136 32.81 26.48 5.74
N VAL A 1137 33.56 27.57 5.65
CA VAL A 1137 34.99 27.64 6.06
C VAL A 1137 35.14 28.09 7.53
N SER A 1138 34.07 28.47 8.23
CA SER A 1138 34.13 28.94 9.64
C SER A 1138 33.53 27.98 10.68
N ASN A 1139 32.94 26.87 10.27
CA ASN A 1139 32.26 25.92 11.17
C ASN A 1139 33.03 24.61 11.42
N SER A 1140 34.26 24.46 10.90
CA SER A 1140 35.13 23.31 11.20
C SER A 1140 35.86 23.43 12.56
N ASP A 1141 35.67 24.53 13.29
CA ASP A 1141 36.26 24.80 14.61
C ASP A 1141 35.19 25.34 15.59
N ARG A 1142 34.24 24.50 16.02
CA ARG A 1142 33.41 24.73 17.22
C ARG A 1142 32.66 23.50 17.73
#